data_AF-A0ABD3RWH3-F1
#
_entry.id   AF-A0ABD3RWH3-F1
#
_cell.length_a   1.000
_cell.length_b   1.000
_cell.length_c   1.000
_cell.angle_alpha   90.00
_cell.angle_beta   90.00
_cell.angle_gamma   90.00
#
_symmetry.space_group_name_H-M   'P 1'
#
loop_
_entity.id
_entity.type
_entity.pdbx_description
1 polymer ?
#
loop_
_entity_poly.entity_id
_entity_poly.type
_entity_poly.pdbx_seq_one_letter_code
_entity_poly.pdbx_strand_id
1 'polypeptide(L)'
;DAEGELVAAITDPPDDEYDDDEDEDEEKNSLMIELSAPSSSSSSSSPYYNGNRRPISRPLGRLADEYSVPPPRSICIAIASLALLFGGVFHLGRSRGGGGGGGGGENRAEEGAAKSTTAERKFTMERLVGARAEANKILSLLEGYYFGEETATKMLMKSWQDPWEFDDVSWPEKRERNVKLIDTIARALVDDDQTTFLIGSIGSSVMAGHDNCHYDSYPAQFERLWRPVWNAAGMDFVFQDGGEGGGCGDSFQNQGMCITQNVSPDVDMVHWSWTYFGEASMEVESLVRWTQLLPKQPPVHQFIVGTTDGKGSQLTTHYAKTGLNGFHMRTAFDNGGHDYASEQNRPTDPFDRFGWGYVGDGYHNTTRYGELETDSVRRDSLGVVMRNWHPGPMGFQIAADAFTYVYTQALLLALDLIEAEMNDGRDPRDTWSASKRVPLTKADLPAPILCDPEYCTVDEPPKCLNFELPTFGVAGAKVEDPNDESNPYKGSLQNWTVWHAPNDLWYMVDGDDVAFFQNREDKDICRHLDACGGVSAQSVDDGTVVFRLPKMSVGLVILCGMYEGIAANDIFINNTKIEISYNTVPMNREEMDIYPWAGKCTRLMKRFPTSGGISETPTGHAYLGIKVLSDMDRPFRITQVITL
;
A
#
# COMPACT_ATOMS: atom_id res chain seq x y z
N ASP A 1 73.46 -7.84 -7.96
CA ASP A 1 72.44 -7.73 -6.89
C ASP A 1 71.69 -6.45 -7.15
N ALA A 2 70.43 -6.54 -7.55
CA ALA A 2 69.71 -5.47 -8.23
C ALA A 2 68.22 -5.47 -7.89
N GLU A 3 67.64 -4.27 -7.88
CA GLU A 3 66.23 -3.95 -8.19
C GLU A 3 65.14 -4.54 -7.27
N GLY A 4 63.95 -3.94 -7.21
CA GLY A 4 63.50 -2.70 -7.84
C GLY A 4 62.04 -2.39 -7.47
N GLU A 5 61.60 -1.15 -7.72
CA GLU A 5 60.18 -0.78 -7.63
C GLU A 5 59.40 -1.37 -8.81
N LEU A 6 58.08 -1.54 -8.63
CA LEU A 6 57.16 -1.56 -9.78
C LEU A 6 55.88 -0.79 -9.46
N VAL A 7 55.50 0.08 -10.38
CA VAL A 7 54.30 0.93 -10.32
C VAL A 7 53.14 0.22 -11.03
N ALA A 8 51.90 0.48 -10.61
CA ALA A 8 50.71 -0.05 -11.27
C ALA A 8 50.58 0.51 -12.71
N ALA A 9 50.37 -0.39 -13.68
CA ALA A 9 50.02 -0.04 -15.03
C ALA A 9 48.49 -0.09 -15.21
N ILE A 10 47.91 1.00 -15.69
CA ILE A 10 46.58 1.01 -16.29
C ILE A 10 46.79 0.82 -17.79
N THR A 11 45.96 0.01 -18.43
CA THR A 11 45.97 -0.21 -19.89
C THR A 11 44.60 0.10 -20.46
N ASP A 12 44.51 1.14 -21.28
CA ASP A 12 43.32 1.46 -22.05
C ASP A 12 43.06 0.39 -23.14
N PRO A 13 41.80 0.17 -23.55
CA PRO A 13 41.49 -0.64 -24.74
C PRO A 13 41.91 0.11 -26.02
N PRO A 14 42.20 -0.60 -27.13
CA PRO A 14 42.58 0.04 -28.39
C PRO A 14 41.38 0.69 -29.10
N ASP A 15 41.67 1.75 -29.86
CA ASP A 15 40.80 2.24 -30.92
C ASP A 15 40.83 1.25 -32.10
N ASP A 16 39.66 0.76 -32.55
CA ASP A 16 39.52 0.05 -33.83
C ASP A 16 39.04 1.03 -34.90
N GLU A 17 39.94 1.41 -35.81
CA GLU A 17 39.63 2.21 -37.00
C GLU A 17 38.77 1.39 -37.97
N TYR A 18 37.64 1.95 -38.41
CA TYR A 18 36.87 1.46 -39.56
C TYR A 18 36.86 2.55 -40.64
N ASP A 19 37.68 2.36 -41.67
CA ASP A 19 37.66 3.17 -42.89
C ASP A 19 36.36 2.96 -43.68
N ASP A 20 35.90 4.03 -44.34
CA ASP A 20 34.90 3.98 -45.41
C ASP A 20 35.48 3.29 -46.67
N ASP A 21 34.62 2.62 -47.47
CA ASP A 21 34.56 2.82 -48.93
C ASP A 21 33.45 1.97 -49.61
N GLU A 22 32.81 2.56 -50.63
CA GLU A 22 32.06 1.96 -51.77
C GLU A 22 30.84 1.01 -51.51
N ASP A 23 29.75 1.01 -52.29
CA ASP A 23 29.01 2.03 -53.08
C ASP A 23 27.65 1.41 -53.58
N GLU A 24 26.76 2.19 -54.25
CA GLU A 24 25.49 1.77 -54.94
C GLU A 24 24.33 1.20 -54.04
N ASP A 25 23.00 1.41 -54.21
CA ASP A 25 22.04 2.40 -54.80
C ASP A 25 20.66 2.15 -54.06
N GLU A 26 19.42 2.66 -54.26
CA GLU A 26 18.64 3.36 -55.30
C GLU A 26 17.66 4.39 -54.67
N GLU A 27 17.55 5.57 -55.28
CA GLU A 27 16.40 6.51 -55.29
C GLU A 27 15.26 6.46 -54.21
N LYS A 28 15.03 7.59 -53.50
CA LYS A 28 13.95 8.57 -53.85
C LYS A 28 13.78 9.79 -52.90
N ASN A 29 13.80 10.99 -53.52
CA ASN A 29 13.02 12.23 -53.25
C ASN A 29 12.44 12.49 -51.83
N SER A 30 12.82 13.58 -51.12
CA SER A 30 12.48 15.02 -51.38
C SER A 30 10.98 15.32 -51.20
N LEU A 31 10.53 16.25 -50.33
CA LEU A 31 10.87 17.68 -50.25
C LEU A 31 10.77 18.29 -48.82
N MET A 32 11.43 19.43 -48.59
CA MET A 32 11.10 20.40 -47.52
C MET A 32 10.12 21.48 -48.00
N ILE A 33 9.22 21.97 -47.13
CA ILE A 33 8.62 23.33 -47.18
C ILE A 33 8.53 23.90 -45.74
N GLU A 34 8.56 25.24 -45.65
CA GLU A 34 8.76 26.07 -44.45
C GLU A 34 7.58 26.11 -43.46
N LEU A 35 7.88 26.50 -42.22
CA LEU A 35 6.89 26.91 -41.21
C LEU A 35 6.65 28.43 -41.26
N SER A 36 5.39 28.83 -41.10
CA SER A 36 5.00 30.23 -40.85
C SER A 36 3.74 30.32 -39.98
N ALA A 37 3.77 31.25 -39.02
CA ALA A 37 2.67 31.58 -38.10
C ALA A 37 1.53 32.37 -38.83
N PRO A 38 0.33 32.64 -38.25
CA PRO A 38 0.08 32.72 -36.80
C PRO A 38 -1.34 32.35 -36.25
N SER A 39 -1.48 32.56 -34.93
CA SER A 39 -2.67 33.01 -34.18
C SER A 39 -3.79 32.03 -33.76
N SER A 40 -4.02 32.04 -32.43
CA SER A 40 -5.30 31.94 -31.70
C SER A 40 -6.37 30.89 -32.07
N SER A 41 -6.71 30.03 -31.11
CA SER A 41 -8.04 30.04 -30.45
C SER A 41 -8.10 29.05 -29.28
N SER A 42 -9.22 29.04 -28.55
CA SER A 42 -9.42 28.36 -27.26
C SER A 42 -10.24 27.07 -27.36
N SER A 43 -9.78 26.01 -26.70
CA SER A 43 -10.61 24.93 -26.12
C SER A 43 -9.86 24.33 -24.91
N SER A 44 -10.44 23.94 -23.77
CA SER A 44 -11.83 23.91 -23.27
C SER A 44 -12.76 22.81 -23.81
N SER A 45 -12.36 21.54 -23.70
CA SER A 45 -13.30 20.41 -23.63
C SER A 45 -12.69 19.19 -22.93
N SER A 46 -13.06 18.96 -21.66
CA SER A 46 -12.91 17.63 -21.05
C SER A 46 -13.91 16.66 -21.70
N PRO A 47 -13.53 15.44 -22.08
CA PRO A 47 -14.47 14.47 -22.62
C PRO A 47 -15.45 14.02 -21.53
N TYR A 48 -16.75 14.16 -21.80
CA TYR A 48 -17.81 13.75 -20.87
C TYR A 48 -17.91 12.22 -20.79
N TYR A 49 -18.04 11.70 -19.57
CA TYR A 49 -18.55 10.36 -19.30
C TYR A 49 -19.97 10.26 -19.89
N ASN A 50 -20.18 9.44 -20.92
CA ASN A 50 -21.49 9.30 -21.57
C ASN A 50 -22.07 7.89 -21.34
N GLY A 51 -22.84 7.75 -20.26
CA GLY A 51 -23.39 6.48 -19.81
C GLY A 51 -24.47 5.94 -20.75
N ASN A 52 -24.17 4.84 -21.45
CA ASN A 52 -25.13 4.15 -22.32
C ASN A 52 -25.02 2.62 -22.19
N ARG A 53 -25.16 2.10 -20.95
CA ARG A 53 -25.21 0.65 -20.68
C ARG A 53 -26.47 0.04 -21.32
N ARG A 54 -26.29 -0.76 -22.38
CA ARG A 54 -27.29 -1.74 -22.82
C ARG A 54 -27.00 -3.08 -22.10
N PRO A 55 -28.01 -3.78 -21.55
CA PRO A 55 -27.80 -5.12 -21.02
C PRO A 55 -27.57 -6.11 -22.17
N ILE A 56 -26.48 -6.88 -22.09
CA ILE A 56 -26.19 -7.97 -23.04
C ILE A 56 -26.94 -9.22 -22.56
N SER A 57 -28.08 -9.52 -23.19
CA SER A 57 -28.85 -10.72 -22.92
C SER A 57 -28.22 -11.96 -23.57
N ARG A 58 -27.74 -12.92 -22.77
CA ARG A 58 -27.33 -14.25 -23.28
C ARG A 58 -28.54 -14.97 -23.93
N PRO A 59 -28.36 -15.65 -25.08
CA PRO A 59 -29.45 -16.37 -25.74
C PRO A 59 -29.73 -17.72 -25.05
N LEU A 60 -30.90 -17.86 -24.43
CA LEU A 60 -31.39 -19.16 -23.95
C LEU A 60 -32.06 -19.96 -25.07
N GLY A 61 -31.57 -21.18 -25.31
CA GLY A 61 -32.18 -22.12 -26.23
C GLY A 61 -33.52 -22.65 -25.71
N ARG A 62 -34.50 -22.80 -26.60
CA ARG A 62 -35.79 -23.44 -26.28
C ARG A 62 -35.59 -24.92 -25.95
N LEU A 63 -36.32 -25.39 -24.96
CA LEU A 63 -37.40 -26.36 -25.19
C LEU A 63 -38.48 -26.17 -24.12
N ALA A 64 -39.73 -26.44 -24.47
CA ALA A 64 -40.86 -26.45 -23.55
C ALA A 64 -41.55 -27.80 -23.68
N ASP A 65 -42.20 -28.25 -22.61
CA ASP A 65 -43.53 -28.87 -22.68
C ASP A 65 -44.20 -28.84 -21.30
N GLU A 66 -45.52 -28.97 -21.31
CA GLU A 66 -46.39 -28.75 -20.15
C GLU A 66 -46.45 -29.96 -19.21
N TYR A 67 -46.42 -29.74 -17.89
CA TYR A 67 -47.26 -30.48 -16.94
C TYR A 67 -47.62 -29.60 -15.73
N SER A 68 -48.75 -29.90 -15.10
CA SER A 68 -49.35 -29.09 -14.02
C SER A 68 -49.67 -29.93 -12.77
N VAL A 69 -50.52 -29.42 -11.88
CA VAL A 69 -50.97 -30.04 -10.60
C VAL A 69 -49.88 -30.07 -9.50
N PRO A 70 -50.18 -30.38 -8.21
CA PRO A 70 -50.45 -29.36 -7.18
C PRO A 70 -49.43 -29.31 -6.02
N PRO A 71 -49.48 -28.28 -5.12
CA PRO A 71 -48.59 -28.21 -3.97
C PRO A 71 -48.92 -29.27 -2.88
N PRO A 72 -47.92 -29.98 -2.33
CA PRO A 72 -48.09 -30.86 -1.18
C PRO A 72 -48.18 -30.09 0.14
N ARG A 73 -48.75 -30.73 1.17
CA ARG A 73 -48.96 -30.16 2.50
C ARG A 73 -47.80 -30.46 3.46
N SER A 74 -47.71 -29.66 4.51
CA SER A 74 -46.82 -29.87 5.66
C SER A 74 -46.98 -31.27 6.28
N ILE A 75 -45.86 -31.95 6.53
CA ILE A 75 -45.78 -33.14 7.40
C ILE A 75 -44.62 -32.92 8.37
N CYS A 76 -44.91 -33.03 9.67
CA CYS A 76 -43.88 -33.07 10.72
C CYS A 76 -43.64 -34.52 11.14
N ILE A 77 -42.44 -35.04 10.93
CA ILE A 77 -41.91 -36.23 11.61
C ILE A 77 -40.47 -35.91 12.04
N ALA A 78 -40.04 -36.44 13.19
CA ALA A 78 -38.78 -36.09 13.83
C ALA A 78 -37.94 -37.33 14.17
N ILE A 79 -36.61 -37.14 14.23
CA ILE A 79 -35.61 -37.94 14.95
C ILE A 79 -35.46 -39.42 14.52
N ALA A 80 -34.30 -39.77 13.95
CA ALA A 80 -33.42 -40.82 14.49
C ALA A 80 -32.03 -40.85 13.82
N SER A 81 -31.01 -40.92 14.67
CA SER A 81 -29.57 -40.98 14.40
C SER A 81 -29.08 -42.12 13.49
N LEU A 82 -27.99 -41.88 12.75
CA LEU A 82 -26.71 -42.58 13.00
C LEU A 82 -25.52 -41.75 12.49
N ALA A 83 -24.31 -42.08 12.95
CA ALA A 83 -23.07 -41.37 12.61
C ALA A 83 -22.05 -42.31 11.93
N LEU A 84 -21.01 -41.74 11.31
CA LEU A 84 -19.58 -42.03 11.55
C LEU A 84 -18.69 -41.23 10.58
N LEU A 85 -17.53 -40.76 11.08
CA LEU A 85 -16.22 -40.51 10.41
C LEU A 85 -16.24 -39.95 8.96
N PHE A 86 -15.58 -38.83 8.63
CA PHE A 86 -14.25 -38.37 9.07
C PHE A 86 -14.20 -36.84 9.20
N GLY A 87 -13.31 -36.32 10.08
CA GLY A 87 -13.01 -34.89 10.18
C GLY A 87 -11.59 -34.65 10.63
N GLY A 88 -10.73 -34.15 9.73
CA GLY A 88 -9.39 -33.66 10.08
C GLY A 88 -9.48 -32.29 10.75
N VAL A 89 -8.69 -32.06 11.79
CA VAL A 89 -8.75 -30.84 12.60
C VAL A 89 -7.99 -29.69 11.92
N PHE A 90 -8.67 -28.94 11.06
CA PHE A 90 -8.21 -27.59 10.67
C PHE A 90 -8.51 -26.61 11.81
N HIS A 91 -7.51 -26.38 12.66
CA HIS A 91 -7.66 -25.52 13.84
C HIS A 91 -7.46 -24.04 13.46
N LEU A 92 -8.51 -23.39 12.93
CA LEU A 92 -8.52 -21.94 12.72
C LEU A 92 -8.56 -21.19 14.06
N GLY A 93 -7.38 -21.00 14.65
CA GLY A 93 -7.17 -20.31 15.92
C GLY A 93 -7.33 -18.78 15.83
N ARG A 94 -8.52 -18.29 15.46
CA ARG A 94 -8.79 -16.85 15.46
C ARG A 94 -8.97 -16.34 16.89
N SER A 95 -8.02 -15.52 17.36
CA SER A 95 -8.11 -14.88 18.68
C SER A 95 -9.38 -14.02 18.77
N ARG A 96 -10.18 -14.20 19.83
CA ARG A 96 -11.38 -13.38 20.08
C ARG A 96 -10.98 -12.06 20.72
N GLY A 97 -10.66 -11.07 19.88
CA GLY A 97 -10.70 -9.66 20.28
C GLY A 97 -12.11 -9.31 20.76
N GLY A 98 -12.26 -9.03 22.05
CA GLY A 98 -13.54 -8.69 22.65
C GLY A 98 -13.94 -7.26 22.34
N GLY A 99 -15.03 -7.05 21.60
CA GLY A 99 -15.56 -5.71 21.34
C GLY A 99 -16.15 -5.06 22.59
N GLY A 100 -15.85 -3.79 22.84
CA GLY A 100 -16.44 -3.05 23.95
C GLY A 100 -16.00 -1.58 24.03
N GLY A 101 -16.91 -0.67 23.65
CA GLY A 101 -16.95 0.74 24.09
C GLY A 101 -15.78 1.65 23.68
N GLY A 102 -16.02 2.54 22.71
CA GLY A 102 -15.12 3.68 22.50
C GLY A 102 -15.25 4.72 23.62
N GLY A 103 -14.13 5.27 24.08
CA GLY A 103 -14.08 6.40 25.00
C GLY A 103 -12.73 6.55 25.72
N GLY A 104 -12.15 7.76 25.67
CA GLY A 104 -11.08 8.22 26.56
C GLY A 104 -9.76 7.43 26.53
N GLY A 105 -8.84 7.82 25.64
CA GLY A 105 -7.45 7.36 25.70
C GLY A 105 -6.64 8.02 26.82
N GLU A 106 -6.82 7.57 28.06
CA GLU A 106 -5.94 7.94 29.19
C GLU A 106 -4.90 6.85 29.52
N ASN A 107 -3.78 7.29 30.10
CA ASN A 107 -2.56 6.50 30.27
C ASN A 107 -2.78 5.24 31.12
N ARG A 108 -2.41 4.07 30.59
CA ARG A 108 -2.33 2.81 31.35
C ARG A 108 -0.98 2.11 31.20
N ALA A 109 0.09 2.84 31.51
CA ALA A 109 1.34 2.24 31.96
C ALA A 109 1.19 1.78 33.43
N GLU A 110 2.03 0.84 33.84
CA GLU A 110 2.19 0.35 35.23
C GLU A 110 0.92 -0.16 35.95
N GLU A 111 0.56 -1.43 35.71
CA GLU A 111 0.38 -2.40 36.81
C GLU A 111 0.37 -3.85 36.28
N GLY A 112 0.98 -4.79 37.02
CA GLY A 112 0.88 -6.22 36.70
C GLY A 112 2.05 -6.86 35.94
N ALA A 113 3.30 -6.45 36.21
CA ALA A 113 4.50 -7.14 35.72
C ALA A 113 4.67 -8.54 36.35
N ALA A 114 3.84 -9.50 35.93
CA ALA A 114 4.04 -10.91 36.22
C ALA A 114 5.40 -11.34 35.66
N LYS A 115 6.26 -11.91 36.50
CA LYS A 115 7.53 -12.51 36.07
C LYS A 115 7.26 -13.80 35.30
N SER A 116 6.84 -13.64 34.05
CA SER A 116 7.07 -14.64 33.02
C SER A 116 8.56 -14.95 33.05
N THR A 117 8.91 -16.20 33.35
CA THR A 117 10.26 -16.70 33.12
C THR A 117 10.40 -16.91 31.63
N THR A 118 10.64 -15.81 30.91
CA THR A 118 11.00 -15.80 29.50
C THR A 118 12.31 -16.56 29.34
N ALA A 119 12.19 -17.87 29.11
CA ALA A 119 13.21 -18.60 28.36
C ALA A 119 13.46 -17.77 27.10
N GLU A 120 14.71 -17.33 26.93
CA GLU A 120 15.08 -16.31 25.97
C GLU A 120 14.56 -16.73 24.59
N ARG A 121 13.78 -15.87 23.91
CA ARG A 121 13.06 -16.20 22.65
C ARG A 121 13.97 -16.29 21.43
N LYS A 122 15.23 -16.67 21.65
CA LYS A 122 16.34 -16.56 20.72
C LYS A 122 16.06 -17.26 19.41
N PHE A 123 16.52 -16.67 18.32
CA PHE A 123 16.61 -17.41 17.06
C PHE A 123 17.56 -18.60 17.26
N THR A 124 17.20 -19.75 16.67
CA THR A 124 17.91 -21.02 16.86
C THR A 124 18.10 -21.73 15.52
N MET A 125 19.04 -22.66 15.46
CA MET A 125 19.22 -23.52 14.27
C MET A 125 17.95 -24.33 13.94
N GLU A 126 17.14 -24.68 14.96
CA GLU A 126 15.84 -25.33 14.78
C GLU A 126 14.83 -24.42 14.05
N ARG A 127 14.73 -23.14 14.45
CA ARG A 127 13.91 -22.13 13.76
C ARG A 127 14.43 -21.81 12.35
N LEU A 128 15.76 -21.77 12.17
CA LEU A 128 16.42 -21.57 10.88
C LEU A 128 16.03 -22.67 9.90
N VAL A 129 16.22 -23.94 10.30
CA VAL A 129 15.84 -25.12 9.50
C VAL A 129 14.32 -25.18 9.27
N GLY A 130 13.50 -24.82 10.27
CA GLY A 130 12.05 -24.74 10.14
C GLY A 130 11.60 -23.71 9.09
N ALA A 131 12.07 -22.47 9.21
CA ALA A 131 11.78 -21.39 8.26
C ALA A 131 12.24 -21.75 6.84
N ARG A 132 13.46 -22.31 6.70
CA ARG A 132 14.00 -22.80 5.42
C ARG A 132 13.11 -23.89 4.80
N ALA A 133 12.57 -24.79 5.62
CA ALA A 133 11.70 -25.88 5.16
C ALA A 133 10.33 -25.38 4.69
N GLU A 134 9.71 -24.41 5.35
CA GLU A 134 8.46 -23.81 4.87
C GLU A 134 8.68 -22.90 3.65
N ALA A 135 9.79 -22.15 3.61
CA ALA A 135 10.17 -21.32 2.47
C ALA A 135 10.30 -22.15 1.17
N ASN A 136 11.04 -23.27 1.22
CA ASN A 136 11.19 -24.17 0.07
C ASN A 136 9.86 -24.79 -0.38
N LYS A 137 8.91 -25.08 0.55
CA LYS A 137 7.57 -25.55 0.15
C LYS A 137 6.78 -24.49 -0.60
N ILE A 138 6.92 -23.21 -0.24
CA ILE A 138 6.24 -22.11 -0.93
C ILE A 138 6.82 -21.93 -2.33
N LEU A 139 8.15 -21.95 -2.50
CA LEU A 139 8.77 -21.90 -3.82
C LEU A 139 8.27 -23.06 -4.70
N SER A 140 8.39 -24.31 -4.25
CA SER A 140 7.92 -25.48 -5.01
C SER A 140 6.41 -25.50 -5.27
N LEU A 141 5.59 -24.87 -4.41
CA LEU A 141 4.16 -24.68 -4.65
C LEU A 141 3.91 -23.69 -5.80
N LEU A 142 4.59 -22.55 -5.79
CA LEU A 142 4.46 -21.52 -6.82
C LEU A 142 5.06 -21.98 -8.16
N GLU A 143 6.22 -22.62 -8.14
CA GLU A 143 6.84 -23.25 -9.30
C GLU A 143 5.93 -24.33 -9.90
N GLY A 144 5.33 -25.18 -9.07
CA GLY A 144 4.37 -26.18 -9.50
C GLY A 144 3.09 -25.57 -10.11
N TYR A 145 2.57 -24.49 -9.53
CA TYR A 145 1.40 -23.77 -10.04
C TYR A 145 1.68 -23.03 -11.34
N TYR A 146 2.88 -22.44 -11.50
CA TYR A 146 3.31 -21.72 -12.72
C TYR A 146 4.09 -22.61 -13.69
N PHE A 147 3.86 -23.93 -13.69
CA PHE A 147 4.36 -24.90 -14.69
C PHE A 147 5.90 -25.03 -14.78
N GLY A 148 6.62 -24.64 -13.73
CA GLY A 148 8.06 -24.80 -13.56
C GLY A 148 8.79 -23.51 -13.16
N GLU A 149 9.96 -23.68 -12.57
CA GLU A 149 10.88 -22.63 -12.11
C GLU A 149 11.16 -21.54 -13.17
N GLU A 150 11.37 -21.92 -14.43
CA GLU A 150 11.64 -20.97 -15.51
C GLU A 150 10.46 -20.01 -15.75
N THR A 151 9.24 -20.54 -15.75
CA THR A 151 8.02 -19.76 -15.99
C THR A 151 7.61 -18.98 -14.74
N ALA A 152 7.71 -19.57 -13.55
CA ALA A 152 7.57 -18.85 -12.29
C ALA A 152 8.54 -17.67 -12.21
N THR A 153 9.82 -17.85 -12.56
CA THR A 153 10.81 -16.77 -12.58
C THR A 153 10.46 -15.66 -13.58
N LYS A 154 9.98 -16.02 -14.79
CA LYS A 154 9.50 -15.02 -15.78
C LYS A 154 8.33 -14.20 -15.22
N MET A 155 7.29 -14.86 -14.72
CA MET A 155 6.06 -14.20 -14.26
C MET A 155 6.27 -13.43 -12.95
N LEU A 156 7.00 -14.01 -11.99
CA LEU A 156 7.07 -13.52 -10.60
C LEU A 156 8.31 -12.66 -10.29
N MET A 157 9.43 -12.82 -11.00
CA MET A 157 10.67 -12.05 -10.76
C MET A 157 11.05 -11.08 -11.88
N LYS A 158 10.79 -11.44 -13.16
CA LYS A 158 11.15 -10.60 -14.32
C LYS A 158 10.10 -9.54 -14.67
N SER A 159 9.01 -9.49 -13.90
CA SER A 159 7.88 -8.56 -14.05
C SER A 159 7.94 -7.41 -13.06
N TRP A 160 9.16 -7.09 -12.58
CA TRP A 160 9.43 -5.96 -11.72
C TRP A 160 10.10 -4.84 -12.52
N GLN A 161 9.93 -3.60 -12.05
CA GLN A 161 10.41 -2.39 -12.71
C GLN A 161 11.93 -2.41 -12.95
N ASP A 162 12.68 -3.03 -12.05
CA ASP A 162 13.97 -3.62 -12.38
C ASP A 162 13.97 -5.08 -11.86
N PRO A 163 14.11 -6.09 -12.73
CA PRO A 163 14.04 -7.50 -12.36
C PRO A 163 14.91 -7.89 -11.16
N TRP A 164 14.42 -8.85 -10.38
CA TRP A 164 15.20 -9.48 -9.33
C TRP A 164 16.09 -10.58 -9.92
N GLU A 165 17.36 -10.56 -9.53
CA GLU A 165 18.41 -11.50 -9.91
C GLU A 165 19.21 -11.74 -8.63
N PHE A 166 19.25 -12.97 -8.10
CA PHE A 166 19.89 -13.25 -6.80
C PHE A 166 21.26 -13.94 -6.92
N ASP A 167 21.46 -14.79 -7.94
CA ASP A 167 22.58 -15.76 -7.98
C ASP A 167 23.88 -15.25 -8.65
N ASP A 168 23.79 -14.28 -9.57
CA ASP A 168 24.97 -13.59 -10.14
C ASP A 168 24.62 -12.15 -10.52
N VAL A 169 25.00 -11.20 -9.66
CA VAL A 169 24.53 -9.80 -9.74
C VAL A 169 25.64 -8.87 -10.21
N SER A 170 25.80 -8.82 -11.53
CA SER A 170 26.80 -8.01 -12.23
C SER A 170 26.61 -6.49 -12.10
N TRP A 171 25.39 -6.03 -11.80
CA TRP A 171 25.06 -4.60 -11.67
C TRP A 171 25.05 -4.15 -10.20
N PRO A 172 25.83 -3.11 -9.82
CA PRO A 172 25.91 -2.64 -8.42
C PRO A 172 24.56 -2.32 -7.80
N GLU A 173 23.67 -1.68 -8.55
CA GLU A 173 22.38 -1.18 -8.05
C GLU A 173 21.43 -2.35 -7.73
N LYS A 174 21.33 -3.35 -8.62
CA LYS A 174 20.60 -4.60 -8.33
C LYS A 174 21.12 -5.26 -7.07
N ARG A 175 22.46 -5.33 -6.91
CA ARG A 175 23.10 -5.94 -5.74
C ARG A 175 22.79 -5.17 -4.45
N GLU A 176 22.83 -3.85 -4.49
CA GLU A 176 22.48 -2.99 -3.34
C GLU A 176 21.01 -3.14 -2.94
N ARG A 177 20.10 -3.24 -3.92
CA ARG A 177 18.67 -3.50 -3.69
C ARG A 177 18.43 -4.87 -3.04
N ASN A 178 19.08 -5.93 -3.53
CA ASN A 178 19.03 -7.26 -2.91
C ASN A 178 19.55 -7.22 -1.47
N VAL A 179 20.73 -6.60 -1.25
CA VAL A 179 21.36 -6.50 0.07
C VAL A 179 20.44 -5.79 1.07
N LYS A 180 19.73 -4.72 0.67
CA LYS A 180 18.74 -4.05 1.53
C LYS A 180 17.59 -4.98 1.94
N LEU A 181 17.04 -5.75 1.00
CA LEU A 181 15.94 -6.67 1.27
C LEU A 181 16.38 -7.82 2.19
N ILE A 182 17.55 -8.42 1.90
CA ILE A 182 18.15 -9.51 2.67
C ILE A 182 18.53 -9.04 4.09
N ASP A 183 19.16 -7.87 4.24
CA ASP A 183 19.47 -7.26 5.54
C ASP A 183 18.20 -7.02 6.38
N THR A 184 17.13 -6.53 5.75
CA THR A 184 15.85 -6.28 6.43
C THR A 184 15.25 -7.57 7.00
N ILE A 185 15.25 -8.65 6.21
CA ILE A 185 14.75 -9.97 6.64
C ILE A 185 15.70 -10.59 7.69
N ALA A 186 17.01 -10.54 7.49
CA ALA A 186 18.00 -11.09 8.41
C ALA A 186 17.92 -10.44 9.80
N ARG A 187 17.74 -9.11 9.86
CA ARG A 187 17.56 -8.38 11.13
C ARG A 187 16.32 -8.83 11.87
N ALA A 188 15.18 -8.90 11.19
CA ALA A 188 13.93 -9.31 11.81
C ALA A 188 13.97 -10.76 12.32
N LEU A 189 14.68 -11.67 11.64
CA LEU A 189 14.84 -13.07 12.07
C LEU A 189 15.69 -13.22 13.35
N VAL A 190 16.71 -12.39 13.56
CA VAL A 190 17.66 -12.55 14.70
C VAL A 190 17.43 -11.61 15.86
N ASP A 191 16.55 -10.61 15.74
CA ASP A 191 16.27 -9.66 16.82
C ASP A 191 15.36 -10.31 17.87
N ASP A 192 15.93 -10.71 19.02
CA ASP A 192 15.24 -11.49 20.06
C ASP A 192 14.00 -10.79 20.66
N ASP A 193 13.90 -9.47 20.52
CA ASP A 193 12.78 -8.63 20.95
C ASP A 193 11.67 -8.51 19.87
N GLN A 194 11.95 -8.80 18.61
CA GLN A 194 10.97 -8.70 17.51
C GLN A 194 10.11 -9.96 17.39
N THR A 195 8.84 -9.86 17.81
CA THR A 195 7.89 -11.00 17.77
C THR A 195 7.10 -11.11 16.47
N THR A 196 7.17 -10.11 15.60
CA THR A 196 6.27 -9.96 14.45
C THR A 196 7.04 -9.40 13.27
N PHE A 197 6.87 -9.99 12.09
CA PHE A 197 7.24 -9.37 10.82
C PHE A 197 6.02 -8.63 10.27
N LEU A 198 6.14 -7.32 10.13
CA LEU A 198 5.06 -6.42 9.78
C LEU A 198 5.27 -5.81 8.39
N ILE A 199 4.37 -6.10 7.46
CA ILE A 199 4.22 -5.28 6.25
C ILE A 199 3.07 -4.31 6.47
N GLY A 200 3.28 -3.04 6.18
CA GLY A 200 2.24 -2.02 6.19
C GLY A 200 2.06 -1.46 4.79
N SER A 201 0.82 -1.40 4.31
CA SER A 201 0.51 -0.84 2.99
C SER A 201 -0.25 0.48 3.09
N ILE A 202 -0.14 1.24 2.01
CA ILE A 202 -0.97 2.40 1.73
C ILE A 202 -1.28 2.40 0.22
N GLY A 203 -2.51 2.75 -0.13
CA GLY A 203 -2.97 2.69 -1.51
C GLY A 203 -4.39 3.19 -1.70
N SER A 204 -4.84 3.10 -2.95
CA SER A 204 -6.24 3.27 -3.30
C SER A 204 -7.07 2.03 -2.91
N SER A 205 -8.33 2.03 -3.33
CA SER A 205 -9.24 0.89 -3.39
C SER A 205 -8.66 -0.41 -3.97
N VAL A 206 -7.59 -0.35 -4.79
CA VAL A 206 -6.83 -1.53 -5.26
C VAL A 206 -6.10 -2.22 -4.12
N MET A 207 -5.54 -1.46 -3.17
CA MET A 207 -4.88 -2.01 -1.98
C MET A 207 -5.91 -2.58 -1.01
N ALA A 208 -6.97 -1.81 -0.72
CA ALA A 208 -8.09 -2.22 0.15
C ALA A 208 -8.83 -3.48 -0.36
N GLY A 209 -8.73 -3.76 -1.66
CA GLY A 209 -9.29 -4.96 -2.30
C GLY A 209 -10.74 -4.81 -2.79
N HIS A 210 -11.20 -3.60 -3.12
CA HIS A 210 -12.58 -3.34 -3.56
C HIS A 210 -13.02 -4.18 -4.77
N ASP A 211 -14.34 -4.33 -4.90
CA ASP A 211 -15.03 -5.23 -5.84
C ASP A 211 -14.63 -6.72 -5.69
N ASN A 212 -14.23 -7.13 -4.48
CA ASN A 212 -13.94 -8.51 -4.11
C ASN A 212 -14.42 -8.76 -2.67
N CYS A 213 -14.48 -10.01 -2.19
CA CYS A 213 -14.46 -10.26 -0.75
C CYS A 213 -13.09 -9.85 -0.18
N HIS A 214 -13.01 -9.17 0.98
CA HIS A 214 -11.70 -8.80 1.59
C HIS A 214 -10.76 -10.00 1.79
N TYR A 215 -11.28 -11.22 2.02
CA TYR A 215 -10.51 -12.46 2.03
C TYR A 215 -9.69 -12.70 0.75
N ASP A 216 -10.10 -12.16 -0.40
CA ASP A 216 -9.41 -12.33 -1.69
C ASP A 216 -8.55 -11.12 -2.08
N SER A 217 -8.52 -10.07 -1.24
CA SER A 217 -7.63 -8.92 -1.43
C SER A 217 -6.16 -9.36 -1.50
N TYR A 218 -5.34 -8.60 -2.23
CA TYR A 218 -3.90 -8.83 -2.31
C TYR A 218 -3.24 -8.98 -0.92
N PRO A 219 -3.48 -8.08 0.05
CA PRO A 219 -3.03 -8.22 1.45
C PRO A 219 -3.43 -9.57 2.09
N ALA A 220 -4.72 -9.93 2.04
CA ALA A 220 -5.23 -11.12 2.71
C ALA A 220 -4.72 -12.42 2.07
N GLN A 221 -4.50 -12.45 0.75
CA GLN A 221 -3.89 -13.58 0.06
C GLN A 221 -2.41 -13.76 0.45
N PHE A 222 -1.65 -12.66 0.50
CA PHE A 222 -0.24 -12.70 0.88
C PHE A 222 -0.06 -13.10 2.36
N GLU A 223 -0.87 -12.55 3.29
CA GLU A 223 -0.86 -12.95 4.71
C GLU A 223 -1.28 -14.42 4.92
N ARG A 224 -2.03 -15.04 4.00
CA ARG A 224 -2.27 -16.49 4.06
C ARG A 224 -1.09 -17.31 3.54
N LEU A 225 -0.47 -16.88 2.45
CA LEU A 225 0.57 -17.66 1.79
C LEU A 225 1.90 -17.68 2.57
N TRP A 226 2.38 -16.53 3.05
CA TRP A 226 3.75 -16.41 3.58
C TRP A 226 3.89 -16.60 5.10
N ARG A 227 2.78 -16.49 5.86
CA ARG A 227 2.73 -16.68 7.32
C ARG A 227 3.34 -17.99 7.84
N PRO A 228 3.23 -19.16 7.15
CA PRO A 228 3.86 -20.39 7.62
C PRO A 228 5.37 -20.28 7.85
N VAL A 229 6.09 -19.48 7.04
CA VAL A 229 7.54 -19.28 7.16
C VAL A 229 7.90 -18.56 8.46
N TRP A 230 7.22 -17.44 8.73
CA TRP A 230 7.42 -16.65 9.95
C TRP A 230 6.97 -17.43 11.20
N ASN A 231 5.86 -18.15 11.13
CA ASN A 231 5.43 -19.05 12.21
C ASN A 231 6.51 -20.10 12.54
N ALA A 232 7.22 -20.64 11.53
CA ALA A 232 8.32 -21.58 11.72
C ALA A 232 9.61 -20.92 12.24
N ALA A 233 9.85 -19.63 11.93
CA ALA A 233 10.86 -18.80 12.57
C ALA A 233 10.51 -18.45 14.05
N GLY A 234 9.26 -18.67 14.47
CA GLY A 234 8.76 -18.36 15.81
C GLY A 234 8.22 -16.93 15.97
N MET A 235 7.79 -16.32 14.86
CA MET A 235 7.27 -14.94 14.76
C MET A 235 5.87 -14.94 14.14
N ASP A 236 5.04 -13.95 14.48
CA ASP A 236 3.81 -13.68 13.73
C ASP A 236 4.13 -12.98 12.39
N PHE A 237 3.36 -13.25 11.33
CA PHE A 237 3.33 -12.41 10.12
C PHE A 237 2.01 -11.65 10.06
N VAL A 238 2.10 -10.33 9.87
CA VAL A 238 0.97 -9.41 9.84
C VAL A 238 1.09 -8.51 8.61
N PHE A 239 -0.02 -8.37 7.88
CA PHE A 239 -0.16 -7.39 6.81
C PHE A 239 -1.19 -6.32 7.22
N GLN A 240 -0.71 -5.12 7.52
CA GLN A 240 -1.54 -3.96 7.82
C GLN A 240 -1.99 -3.29 6.52
N ASP A 241 -3.22 -3.59 6.10
CA ASP A 241 -3.83 -3.00 4.91
C ASP A 241 -4.34 -1.58 5.18
N GLY A 242 -3.59 -0.56 4.75
CA GLY A 242 -3.97 0.86 4.80
C GLY A 242 -4.44 1.42 3.45
N GLY A 243 -5.03 0.57 2.59
CA GLY A 243 -5.73 1.05 1.38
C GLY A 243 -7.02 1.79 1.71
N GLU A 244 -7.37 2.81 0.94
CA GLU A 244 -8.59 3.61 1.13
C GLU A 244 -9.25 4.01 -0.20
N GLY A 245 -10.58 4.11 -0.21
CA GLY A 245 -11.37 4.51 -1.35
C GLY A 245 -11.11 5.97 -1.77
N GLY A 246 -10.89 6.20 -3.08
CA GLY A 246 -10.55 7.54 -3.61
C GLY A 246 -11.59 8.66 -3.38
N GLY A 247 -12.78 8.34 -2.84
CA GLY A 247 -13.80 9.31 -2.44
C GLY A 247 -13.55 10.01 -1.10
N CYS A 248 -12.62 9.51 -0.27
CA CYS A 248 -12.34 10.02 1.07
C CYS A 248 -11.47 11.29 1.05
N GLY A 249 -10.77 11.61 2.14
CA GLY A 249 -9.76 12.68 2.15
C GLY A 249 -8.42 12.25 1.55
N ASP A 250 -8.08 10.97 1.63
CA ASP A 250 -6.86 10.39 1.09
C ASP A 250 -6.79 10.41 -0.44
N SER A 251 -5.55 10.43 -0.91
CA SER A 251 -5.15 10.38 -2.32
C SER A 251 -3.66 10.00 -2.38
N PHE A 252 -3.16 9.73 -3.59
CA PHE A 252 -1.75 9.44 -3.81
C PHE A 252 -0.78 10.54 -3.30
N GLN A 253 -1.25 11.78 -3.11
CA GLN A 253 -0.40 12.92 -2.71
C GLN A 253 -0.24 13.09 -1.20
N ASN A 254 -1.32 12.90 -0.42
CA ASN A 254 -1.34 13.16 1.01
C ASN A 254 -1.15 11.90 1.86
N GLN A 255 -1.57 10.72 1.40
CA GLN A 255 -1.53 9.50 2.19
C GLN A 255 -0.10 9.12 2.63
N GLY A 256 0.90 9.36 1.77
CA GLY A 256 2.32 9.18 2.10
C GLY A 256 2.85 10.16 3.16
N MET A 257 2.20 11.32 3.35
CA MET A 257 2.55 12.29 4.41
C MET A 257 2.02 11.87 5.80
N CYS A 258 1.18 10.84 5.85
CA CYS A 258 0.68 10.23 7.07
C CYS A 258 1.45 8.95 7.46
N ILE A 259 2.61 8.68 6.86
CA ILE A 259 3.31 7.38 6.97
C ILE A 259 3.48 6.87 8.42
N THR A 260 3.85 7.73 9.37
CA THR A 260 4.05 7.32 10.78
C THR A 260 2.77 6.84 11.49
N GLN A 261 1.59 7.20 10.96
CA GLN A 261 0.28 6.74 11.45
C GLN A 261 -0.33 5.66 10.53
N ASN A 262 -0.14 5.75 9.21
CA ASN A 262 -0.82 4.87 8.26
C ASN A 262 -0.18 3.47 8.11
N VAL A 263 1.11 3.27 8.44
CA VAL A 263 1.75 1.92 8.31
C VAL A 263 2.44 1.41 9.58
N SER A 264 2.31 2.11 10.72
CA SER A 264 3.12 1.93 11.95
C SER A 264 4.59 2.36 11.84
N PRO A 265 5.21 2.95 12.90
CA PRO A 265 6.65 3.19 12.93
C PRO A 265 7.50 1.89 12.97
N ASP A 266 6.91 0.78 13.43
CA ASP A 266 7.59 -0.51 13.64
C ASP A 266 7.48 -1.46 12.43
N VAL A 267 7.20 -0.92 11.24
CA VAL A 267 7.02 -1.66 9.99
C VAL A 267 8.35 -2.16 9.39
N ASP A 268 8.36 -3.40 8.91
CA ASP A 268 9.53 -4.03 8.29
C ASP A 268 9.62 -3.79 6.79
N MET A 269 8.49 -3.74 6.06
CA MET A 269 8.43 -3.32 4.65
C MET A 269 7.18 -2.49 4.36
N VAL A 270 7.29 -1.49 3.48
CA VAL A 270 6.16 -0.62 3.11
C VAL A 270 5.70 -0.91 1.69
N HIS A 271 4.39 -1.08 1.51
CA HIS A 271 3.76 -1.38 0.22
C HIS A 271 2.92 -0.19 -0.27
N TRP A 272 3.07 0.15 -1.55
CA TRP A 272 2.38 1.29 -2.19
C TRP A 272 1.53 0.82 -3.38
N SER A 273 0.25 1.19 -3.45
CA SER A 273 -0.52 1.04 -4.70
C SER A 273 -1.50 2.18 -4.95
N TRP A 274 -1.05 3.17 -5.72
CA TRP A 274 -1.89 4.15 -6.39
C TRP A 274 -1.78 3.97 -7.91
N THR A 275 -1.95 2.73 -8.38
CA THR A 275 -1.56 2.24 -9.72
C THR A 275 -2.10 3.00 -10.93
N TYR A 276 -3.14 3.82 -10.82
CA TYR A 276 -3.69 4.59 -11.95
C TYR A 276 -3.18 6.05 -11.99
N PHE A 277 -2.28 6.42 -11.08
CA PHE A 277 -1.83 7.81 -10.86
C PHE A 277 -0.34 8.04 -11.17
N GLY A 278 0.42 6.98 -11.50
CA GLY A 278 1.79 7.06 -12.00
C GLY A 278 2.79 6.19 -11.24
N GLU A 279 3.85 5.78 -11.92
CA GLU A 279 4.85 4.79 -11.44
C GLU A 279 6.17 5.46 -10.99
N ALA A 280 6.41 6.67 -11.47
CA ALA A 280 7.59 7.50 -11.24
C ALA A 280 7.15 8.92 -10.85
N SER A 281 6.48 9.05 -9.70
CA SER A 281 5.92 10.30 -9.22
C SER A 281 6.70 10.85 -8.01
N MET A 282 6.57 12.14 -7.71
CA MET A 282 7.28 12.75 -6.57
C MET A 282 6.77 12.26 -5.22
N GLU A 283 5.55 11.72 -5.18
CA GLU A 283 4.92 11.07 -4.04
C GLU A 283 5.64 9.77 -3.68
N VAL A 284 5.98 8.94 -4.68
CA VAL A 284 6.79 7.72 -4.49
C VAL A 284 8.19 8.08 -4.00
N GLU A 285 8.80 9.13 -4.55
CA GLU A 285 10.10 9.60 -4.07
C GLU A 285 10.03 10.11 -2.63
N SER A 286 9.03 10.92 -2.30
CA SER A 286 8.85 11.44 -0.94
C SER A 286 8.62 10.29 0.05
N LEU A 287 7.80 9.31 -0.33
CA LEU A 287 7.54 8.10 0.45
C LEU A 287 8.81 7.29 0.72
N VAL A 288 9.64 6.99 -0.30
CA VAL A 288 10.87 6.20 -0.08
C VAL A 288 11.88 6.94 0.79
N ARG A 289 11.95 8.27 0.68
CA ARG A 289 12.80 9.11 1.54
C ARG A 289 12.32 9.09 2.99
N TRP A 290 11.03 9.35 3.23
CA TRP A 290 10.45 9.40 4.57
C TRP A 290 10.46 8.04 5.27
N THR A 291 10.22 6.94 4.55
CA THR A 291 10.29 5.58 5.11
C THR A 291 11.70 5.21 5.56
N GLN A 292 12.77 5.70 4.91
CA GLN A 292 14.13 5.51 5.41
C GLN A 292 14.43 6.27 6.71
N LEU A 293 13.59 7.21 7.13
CA LEU A 293 13.70 7.91 8.42
C LEU A 293 12.90 7.22 9.55
N LEU A 294 12.17 6.13 9.25
CA LEU A 294 11.53 5.29 10.28
C LEU A 294 12.56 4.40 10.99
N PRO A 295 12.35 4.00 12.26
CA PRO A 295 13.32 3.22 13.05
C PRO A 295 13.85 1.96 12.35
N LYS A 296 12.97 1.24 11.63
CA LYS A 296 13.33 0.02 10.88
C LYS A 296 13.81 0.27 9.45
N GLN A 297 13.69 1.49 8.93
CA GLN A 297 14.12 1.85 7.57
C GLN A 297 13.58 0.87 6.50
N PRO A 298 12.28 0.55 6.48
CA PRO A 298 11.69 -0.45 5.58
C PRO A 298 12.00 -0.16 4.09
N PRO A 299 12.24 -1.17 3.25
CA PRO A 299 12.19 -0.98 1.81
C PRO A 299 10.75 -0.68 1.36
N VAL A 300 10.62 0.12 0.29
CA VAL A 300 9.33 0.45 -0.32
C VAL A 300 9.14 -0.34 -1.60
N HIS A 301 8.01 -1.02 -1.74
CA HIS A 301 7.68 -1.75 -2.95
C HIS A 301 6.30 -1.34 -3.50
N GLN A 302 6.23 -1.07 -4.80
CA GLN A 302 4.98 -0.70 -5.47
C GLN A 302 4.25 -1.94 -6.01
N PHE A 303 2.92 -1.96 -5.91
CA PHE A 303 2.06 -2.86 -6.68
C PHE A 303 1.36 -2.07 -7.80
N ILE A 304 1.65 -2.43 -9.04
CA ILE A 304 1.16 -1.80 -10.26
C ILE A 304 0.36 -2.83 -11.07
N VAL A 305 -0.86 -2.49 -11.45
CA VAL A 305 -1.79 -3.33 -12.23
C VAL A 305 -1.45 -3.31 -13.73
N GLY A 306 -0.71 -2.29 -14.17
CA GLY A 306 -0.29 -2.07 -15.56
C GLY A 306 0.91 -2.92 -16.02
N THR A 307 1.56 -2.41 -17.07
CA THR A 307 2.78 -2.93 -17.67
C THR A 307 3.91 -1.93 -17.50
N THR A 308 5.15 -2.41 -17.33
CA THR A 308 6.36 -1.57 -17.24
C THR A 308 6.44 -0.52 -18.36
N ASP A 309 6.22 0.76 -18.03
CA ASP A 309 6.28 1.85 -19.03
C ASP A 309 7.71 2.42 -19.23
N GLY A 310 8.66 1.92 -18.44
CA GLY A 310 10.07 2.29 -18.43
C GLY A 310 10.42 3.51 -17.55
N LYS A 311 9.47 4.39 -17.22
CA LYS A 311 9.73 5.61 -16.44
C LYS A 311 10.07 5.32 -14.98
N GLY A 312 9.48 4.27 -14.40
CA GLY A 312 9.79 3.81 -13.04
C GLY A 312 11.25 3.38 -12.82
N SER A 313 11.99 3.09 -13.90
CA SER A 313 13.38 2.63 -13.83
C SER A 313 14.31 3.65 -13.15
N GLN A 314 14.27 4.93 -13.55
CA GLN A 314 15.19 5.95 -13.01
C GLN A 314 15.09 6.08 -11.49
N LEU A 315 13.88 6.08 -10.95
CA LEU A 315 13.66 6.18 -9.50
C LEU A 315 14.10 4.88 -8.79
N THR A 316 13.80 3.72 -9.37
CA THR A 316 14.20 2.39 -8.88
C THR A 316 15.74 2.23 -8.82
N THR A 317 16.46 2.74 -9.82
CA THR A 317 17.94 2.77 -9.84
C THR A 317 18.48 3.75 -8.81
N HIS A 318 17.97 4.99 -8.75
CA HIS A 318 18.44 6.04 -7.83
C HIS A 318 18.23 5.69 -6.35
N TYR A 319 17.17 4.94 -6.04
CA TYR A 319 16.84 4.44 -4.69
C TYR A 319 17.09 2.94 -4.51
N ALA A 320 17.98 2.34 -5.32
CA ALA A 320 18.29 0.92 -5.20
C ALA A 320 18.80 0.54 -3.79
N LYS A 321 19.67 1.37 -3.20
CA LYS A 321 20.18 1.24 -1.82
C LYS A 321 19.10 1.21 -0.74
N THR A 322 17.96 1.84 -0.98
CA THR A 322 16.83 1.87 -0.04
C THR A 322 15.80 0.77 -0.33
N GLY A 323 16.08 -0.12 -1.29
CA GLY A 323 15.25 -1.28 -1.60
C GLY A 323 14.04 -0.98 -2.48
N LEU A 324 14.02 0.17 -3.18
CA LEU A 324 12.87 0.53 -4.01
C LEU A 324 12.72 -0.42 -5.20
N ASN A 325 11.49 -0.89 -5.45
CA ASN A 325 11.10 -1.54 -6.71
C ASN A 325 9.57 -1.45 -6.92
N GLY A 326 9.06 -1.92 -8.05
CA GLY A 326 7.63 -2.07 -8.30
C GLY A 326 7.30 -3.33 -9.10
N PHE A 327 6.27 -4.07 -8.70
CA PHE A 327 5.76 -5.25 -9.41
C PHE A 327 4.64 -4.86 -10.39
N HIS A 328 4.69 -5.39 -11.61
CA HIS A 328 3.78 -5.10 -12.71
C HIS A 328 2.91 -6.31 -13.08
N MET A 329 1.64 -6.26 -12.70
CA MET A 329 0.69 -7.37 -12.81
C MET A 329 0.44 -7.81 -14.26
N ARG A 330 0.26 -6.88 -15.20
CA ARG A 330 0.00 -7.24 -16.60
C ARG A 330 1.26 -7.78 -17.28
N THR A 331 2.43 -7.17 -17.00
CA THR A 331 3.73 -7.72 -17.41
C THR A 331 3.94 -9.13 -16.86
N ALA A 332 3.44 -9.46 -15.66
CA ALA A 332 3.53 -10.81 -15.10
C ALA A 332 2.74 -11.86 -15.87
N PHE A 333 1.54 -11.52 -16.34
CA PHE A 333 0.78 -12.38 -17.23
C PHE A 333 1.46 -12.49 -18.60
N ASP A 334 1.80 -11.35 -19.23
CA ASP A 334 2.44 -11.31 -20.56
C ASP A 334 3.77 -12.12 -20.58
N ASN A 335 4.58 -12.04 -19.51
CA ASN A 335 5.84 -12.78 -19.35
C ASN A 335 5.67 -14.31 -19.24
N GLY A 336 4.46 -14.81 -18.96
CA GLY A 336 4.19 -16.25 -18.98
C GLY A 336 4.26 -16.85 -20.39
N GLY A 337 4.14 -16.03 -21.44
CA GLY A 337 4.20 -16.47 -22.84
C GLY A 337 2.86 -16.91 -23.46
N HIS A 338 1.71 -16.62 -22.83
CA HIS A 338 0.39 -16.81 -23.43
C HIS A 338 0.05 -15.62 -24.36
N ASP A 339 -0.48 -15.92 -25.55
CA ASP A 339 -0.70 -14.91 -26.59
C ASP A 339 -2.05 -14.18 -26.41
N TYR A 340 -2.12 -13.28 -25.42
CA TYR A 340 -3.27 -12.40 -25.18
C TYR A 340 -3.59 -11.50 -26.38
N ALA A 341 -2.58 -11.13 -27.17
CA ALA A 341 -2.76 -10.32 -28.37
C ALA A 341 -3.57 -11.07 -29.43
N SER A 342 -3.30 -12.36 -29.65
CA SER A 342 -4.12 -13.23 -30.52
C SER A 342 -5.51 -13.53 -29.95
N GLU A 343 -5.79 -13.33 -28.65
CA GLU A 343 -7.14 -13.42 -28.10
C GLU A 343 -7.96 -12.14 -28.39
N GLN A 344 -7.33 -10.98 -28.20
CA GLN A 344 -7.93 -9.67 -28.46
C GLN A 344 -8.19 -9.44 -29.97
N ASN A 345 -7.38 -10.04 -30.85
CA ASN A 345 -7.44 -9.86 -32.30
C ASN A 345 -8.13 -11.02 -33.07
N ARG A 346 -8.89 -11.91 -32.41
CA ARG A 346 -9.58 -13.01 -33.11
C ARG A 346 -10.60 -12.48 -34.13
N PRO A 347 -10.58 -12.93 -35.41
CA PRO A 347 -11.58 -12.53 -36.40
C PRO A 347 -13.02 -12.95 -36.06
N THR A 348 -13.16 -13.93 -35.17
CA THR A 348 -14.43 -14.41 -34.63
C THR A 348 -14.30 -14.50 -33.12
N ASP A 349 -15.19 -13.82 -32.39
CA ASP A 349 -15.19 -13.71 -30.93
C ASP A 349 -13.86 -13.16 -30.34
N PRO A 350 -13.43 -11.94 -30.73
CA PRO A 350 -12.31 -11.26 -30.09
C PRO A 350 -12.65 -10.93 -28.64
N PHE A 351 -11.74 -11.25 -27.72
CA PHE A 351 -11.90 -10.87 -26.31
C PHE A 351 -10.59 -10.40 -25.68
N ASP A 352 -10.70 -9.37 -24.85
CA ASP A 352 -9.62 -8.93 -23.98
C ASP A 352 -9.77 -9.61 -22.61
N ARG A 353 -8.80 -10.43 -22.22
CA ARG A 353 -8.81 -11.14 -20.93
C ARG A 353 -8.58 -10.21 -19.73
N PHE A 354 -8.02 -9.03 -19.97
CA PHE A 354 -7.97 -7.93 -19.01
C PHE A 354 -9.23 -7.04 -19.06
N GLY A 355 -10.21 -7.41 -19.90
CA GLY A 355 -11.56 -6.90 -19.84
C GLY A 355 -12.30 -7.36 -18.56
N TRP A 356 -13.44 -6.73 -18.29
CA TRP A 356 -14.14 -6.89 -17.02
C TRP A 356 -14.94 -8.21 -16.97
N GLY A 357 -14.76 -8.97 -15.88
CA GLY A 357 -15.49 -10.21 -15.61
C GLY A 357 -15.00 -11.44 -16.39
N TYR A 358 -13.82 -11.38 -17.03
CA TYR A 358 -13.23 -12.55 -17.68
C TYR A 358 -12.59 -13.51 -16.64
N VAL A 359 -12.88 -14.79 -16.81
CA VAL A 359 -12.45 -15.89 -15.94
C VAL A 359 -11.25 -16.60 -16.55
N GLY A 360 -10.23 -16.82 -15.73
CA GLY A 360 -8.98 -17.49 -16.06
C GLY A 360 -7.94 -16.57 -16.71
N ASP A 361 -6.67 -16.84 -16.44
CA ASP A 361 -5.50 -16.08 -16.90
C ASP A 361 -4.88 -16.65 -18.19
N GLY A 362 -5.45 -17.72 -18.74
CA GLY A 362 -4.91 -18.47 -19.88
C GLY A 362 -4.24 -19.78 -19.47
N TYR A 363 -3.82 -19.91 -18.22
CA TYR A 363 -3.18 -21.08 -17.63
C TYR A 363 -4.15 -21.84 -16.71
N HIS A 364 -4.79 -21.10 -15.82
CA HIS A 364 -5.73 -21.57 -14.81
C HIS A 364 -7.10 -20.95 -15.04
N ASN A 365 -8.15 -21.63 -14.59
CA ASN A 365 -9.52 -21.09 -14.59
C ASN A 365 -9.94 -20.53 -13.23
N THR A 366 -9.12 -20.70 -12.19
CA THR A 366 -9.37 -20.19 -10.84
C THR A 366 -8.06 -20.04 -10.04
N THR A 367 -8.11 -19.34 -8.91
CA THR A 367 -6.96 -19.22 -7.99
C THR A 367 -6.56 -20.56 -7.39
N ARG A 368 -5.32 -20.66 -6.85
CA ARG A 368 -4.84 -21.80 -6.04
C ARG A 368 -5.73 -22.14 -4.84
N TYR A 369 -6.56 -21.19 -4.38
CA TYR A 369 -7.60 -21.42 -3.37
C TYR A 369 -8.93 -21.91 -3.97
N GLY A 370 -9.29 -21.47 -5.18
CA GLY A 370 -10.47 -21.92 -5.90
C GLY A 370 -10.38 -23.36 -6.42
N GLU A 371 -9.18 -23.88 -6.68
CA GLU A 371 -8.96 -25.32 -6.95
C GLU A 371 -9.34 -26.22 -5.76
N LEU A 372 -9.47 -25.65 -4.56
CA LEU A 372 -9.96 -26.32 -3.36
C LEU A 372 -11.45 -26.05 -3.08
N GLU A 373 -12.11 -25.20 -3.87
CA GLU A 373 -13.52 -24.83 -3.69
C GLU A 373 -14.45 -25.79 -4.43
N THR A 374 -15.47 -26.23 -3.68
CA THR A 374 -16.48 -27.20 -4.11
C THR A 374 -17.69 -26.54 -4.75
N ASP A 375 -18.01 -25.29 -4.36
CA ASP A 375 -19.04 -24.51 -5.01
C ASP A 375 -18.54 -23.92 -6.34
N SER A 376 -19.23 -24.23 -7.44
CA SER A 376 -18.81 -23.77 -8.76
C SER A 376 -18.95 -22.26 -8.95
N VAL A 377 -19.96 -21.61 -8.34
CA VAL A 377 -20.14 -20.15 -8.49
C VAL A 377 -19.00 -19.43 -7.80
N ARG A 378 -18.63 -19.85 -6.59
CA ARG A 378 -17.49 -19.29 -5.87
C ARG A 378 -16.15 -19.61 -6.55
N ARG A 379 -15.96 -20.81 -7.11
CA ARG A 379 -14.74 -21.14 -7.86
C ARG A 379 -14.58 -20.30 -9.11
N ASP A 380 -15.66 -20.10 -9.86
CA ASP A 380 -15.66 -19.28 -11.08
C ASP A 380 -15.48 -17.78 -10.72
N SER A 381 -16.09 -17.31 -9.62
CA SER A 381 -15.86 -16.00 -8.98
C SER A 381 -14.38 -15.78 -8.64
N LEU A 382 -13.73 -16.81 -8.08
CA LEU A 382 -12.31 -16.83 -7.75
C LEU A 382 -11.38 -16.89 -8.97
N GLY A 383 -11.90 -17.04 -10.19
CA GLY A 383 -11.10 -17.01 -11.43
C GLY A 383 -11.08 -15.68 -12.17
N VAL A 384 -11.77 -14.65 -11.67
CA VAL A 384 -11.82 -13.35 -12.35
C VAL A 384 -10.45 -12.65 -12.29
N VAL A 385 -9.89 -12.29 -13.44
CA VAL A 385 -8.62 -11.54 -13.54
C VAL A 385 -8.82 -10.05 -13.23
N MET A 386 -9.84 -9.44 -13.83
CA MET A 386 -10.25 -8.05 -13.63
C MET A 386 -11.76 -8.01 -13.34
N ARG A 387 -12.16 -7.55 -12.14
CA ARG A 387 -13.57 -7.40 -11.76
C ARG A 387 -14.22 -6.27 -12.53
N ASN A 388 -13.56 -5.13 -12.51
CA ASN A 388 -13.85 -3.98 -13.34
C ASN A 388 -12.52 -3.29 -13.68
N TRP A 389 -12.32 -2.04 -13.31
CA TRP A 389 -11.00 -1.42 -13.29
C TRP A 389 -10.10 -2.02 -12.20
N HIS A 390 -10.66 -2.51 -11.08
CA HIS A 390 -9.97 -3.29 -10.06
C HIS A 390 -9.59 -4.70 -10.53
N PRO A 391 -8.43 -5.24 -10.09
CA PRO A 391 -8.15 -6.67 -10.16
C PRO A 391 -9.25 -7.51 -9.50
N GLY A 392 -9.47 -8.70 -10.04
CA GLY A 392 -10.23 -9.76 -9.36
C GLY A 392 -9.32 -10.67 -8.53
N PRO A 393 -9.85 -11.76 -7.96
CA PRO A 393 -9.09 -12.63 -7.04
C PRO A 393 -7.85 -13.26 -7.69
N MET A 394 -7.88 -13.50 -9.01
CA MET A 394 -6.74 -14.02 -9.77
C MET A 394 -5.67 -12.95 -10.04
N GLY A 395 -6.08 -11.70 -10.29
CA GLY A 395 -5.17 -10.56 -10.38
C GLY A 395 -4.49 -10.23 -9.04
N PHE A 396 -5.22 -10.33 -7.93
CA PHE A 396 -4.63 -10.22 -6.59
C PHE A 396 -3.78 -11.43 -6.20
N GLN A 397 -4.06 -12.63 -6.73
CA GLN A 397 -3.17 -13.78 -6.54
C GLN A 397 -1.81 -13.54 -7.18
N ILE A 398 -1.73 -13.20 -8.47
CA ILE A 398 -0.42 -13.09 -9.16
C ILE A 398 0.48 -12.05 -8.46
N ALA A 399 -0.11 -10.99 -7.88
CA ALA A 399 0.60 -10.05 -7.01
C ALA A 399 1.07 -10.72 -5.70
N ALA A 400 0.17 -11.34 -4.94
CA ALA A 400 0.51 -12.01 -3.67
C ALA A 400 1.61 -13.07 -3.85
N ASP A 401 1.54 -13.83 -4.95
CA ASP A 401 2.50 -14.87 -5.30
C ASP A 401 3.85 -14.27 -5.75
N ALA A 402 3.86 -13.18 -6.54
CA ALA A 402 5.10 -12.52 -6.96
C ALA A 402 5.88 -11.86 -5.80
N PHE A 403 5.17 -11.16 -4.93
CA PHE A 403 5.73 -10.60 -3.71
C PHE A 403 6.26 -11.70 -2.78
N THR A 404 5.50 -12.79 -2.61
CA THR A 404 5.94 -13.95 -1.82
C THR A 404 7.19 -14.59 -2.40
N TYR A 405 7.26 -14.81 -3.72
CA TYR A 405 8.37 -15.51 -4.37
C TYR A 405 9.69 -14.76 -4.16
N VAL A 406 9.71 -13.45 -4.47
CA VAL A 406 10.90 -12.58 -4.29
C VAL A 406 11.34 -12.54 -2.83
N TYR A 407 10.42 -12.38 -1.88
CA TYR A 407 10.78 -12.29 -0.47
C TYR A 407 11.20 -13.64 0.12
N THR A 408 10.69 -14.75 -0.42
CA THR A 408 11.10 -16.10 -0.01
C THR A 408 12.52 -16.41 -0.50
N GLN A 409 12.89 -16.00 -1.72
CA GLN A 409 14.28 -16.08 -2.20
C GLN A 409 15.23 -15.23 -1.34
N ALA A 410 14.87 -13.98 -1.05
CA ALA A 410 15.66 -13.11 -0.17
C ALA A 410 15.76 -13.64 1.27
N LEU A 411 14.73 -14.33 1.76
CA LEU A 411 14.72 -14.98 3.07
C LEU A 411 15.61 -16.22 3.11
N LEU A 412 15.70 -17.02 2.04
CA LEU A 412 16.63 -18.15 1.98
C LEU A 412 18.10 -17.66 2.06
N LEU A 413 18.44 -16.59 1.34
CA LEU A 413 19.76 -15.96 1.43
C LEU A 413 20.03 -15.35 2.83
N ALA A 414 19.02 -14.76 3.47
CA ALA A 414 19.15 -14.29 4.85
C ALA A 414 19.44 -15.45 5.81
N LEU A 415 18.77 -16.59 5.65
CA LEU A 415 19.03 -17.81 6.44
C LEU A 415 20.43 -18.39 6.16
N ASP A 416 20.93 -18.35 4.92
CA ASP A 416 22.31 -18.77 4.58
C ASP A 416 23.36 -17.92 5.29
N LEU A 417 23.19 -16.60 5.30
CA LEU A 417 24.10 -15.68 5.99
C LEU A 417 24.07 -15.88 7.52
N ILE A 418 22.90 -16.11 8.11
CA ILE A 418 22.75 -16.42 9.54
C ILE A 418 23.38 -17.79 9.86
N GLU A 419 23.17 -18.80 9.02
CA GLU A 419 23.73 -20.14 9.19
C GLU A 419 25.27 -20.13 9.09
N ALA A 420 25.84 -19.30 8.20
CA ALA A 420 27.28 -19.11 8.10
C ALA A 420 27.89 -18.50 9.39
N GLU A 421 27.31 -17.43 9.95
CA GLU A 421 27.75 -16.86 11.22
C GLU A 421 27.70 -17.90 12.36
N MET A 422 26.60 -18.65 12.46
CA MET A 422 26.41 -19.67 13.49
C MET A 422 27.40 -20.83 13.36
N ASN A 423 27.71 -21.27 12.13
CA ASN A 423 28.68 -22.34 11.87
C ASN A 423 30.13 -21.91 12.14
N ASP A 424 30.46 -20.63 11.92
CA ASP A 424 31.74 -20.02 12.34
C ASP A 424 31.83 -19.77 13.86
N GLY A 425 30.76 -20.07 14.61
CA GLY A 425 30.68 -19.86 16.06
C GLY A 425 30.52 -18.39 16.47
N ARG A 426 30.12 -17.51 15.53
CA ARG A 426 29.72 -16.12 15.80
C ARG A 426 28.25 -16.05 16.18
N ASP A 427 27.86 -14.98 16.88
CA ASP A 427 26.46 -14.70 17.15
C ASP A 427 25.90 -13.83 16.02
N PRO A 428 24.90 -14.26 15.25
CA PRO A 428 24.39 -13.47 14.12
C PRO A 428 23.75 -12.14 14.57
N ARG A 429 23.36 -12.00 15.85
CA ARG A 429 22.94 -10.70 16.42
C ARG A 429 24.07 -9.67 16.45
N ASP A 430 25.34 -10.10 16.44
CA ASP A 430 26.44 -9.14 16.37
C ASP A 430 26.50 -8.40 15.03
N THR A 431 25.96 -8.97 13.96
CA THR A 431 25.83 -8.36 12.63
C THR A 431 24.45 -7.73 12.41
N TRP A 432 23.37 -8.43 12.77
CA TRP A 432 22.00 -8.04 12.41
C TRP A 432 21.05 -7.73 13.59
N SER A 433 21.51 -7.46 14.82
CA SER A 433 20.58 -6.88 15.83
C SER A 433 20.03 -5.53 15.35
N ALA A 434 18.72 -5.29 15.54
CA ALA A 434 18.09 -4.02 15.19
C ALA A 434 18.68 -2.85 16.00
N SER A 435 19.11 -3.10 17.25
CA SER A 435 19.79 -2.12 18.10
C SER A 435 21.09 -1.55 17.52
N LYS A 436 21.70 -2.23 16.53
CA LYS A 436 22.92 -1.78 15.83
C LYS A 436 22.64 -1.05 14.53
N ARG A 437 21.38 -0.92 14.09
CA ARG A 437 20.98 -0.17 12.90
C ARG A 437 21.16 1.33 13.17
N VAL A 438 22.09 1.97 12.47
CA VAL A 438 22.32 3.42 12.56
C VAL A 438 21.12 4.15 11.96
N PRO A 439 20.41 5.03 12.71
CA PRO A 439 19.32 5.83 12.16
C PRO A 439 19.81 6.73 11.02
N LEU A 440 19.13 6.71 9.88
CA LEU A 440 19.47 7.57 8.74
C LEU A 440 18.91 8.97 8.96
N THR A 441 19.65 9.97 8.49
CA THR A 441 19.22 11.37 8.41
C THR A 441 19.03 11.77 6.95
N LYS A 442 18.48 12.96 6.71
CA LYS A 442 18.39 13.55 5.35
C LYS A 442 19.72 13.74 4.63
N ALA A 443 20.86 13.68 5.34
CA ALA A 443 22.20 13.78 4.77
C ALA A 443 22.75 12.42 4.28
N ASP A 444 22.17 11.31 4.75
CA ASP A 444 22.56 9.94 4.35
C ASP A 444 21.77 9.45 3.13
N LEU A 445 20.69 10.15 2.77
CA LEU A 445 19.88 9.93 1.58
C LEU A 445 20.47 10.68 0.36
N PRO A 446 20.31 10.16 -0.87
CA PRO A 446 20.73 10.88 -2.08
C PRO A 446 19.97 12.21 -2.24
N ALA A 447 20.45 13.10 -3.09
CA ALA A 447 19.67 14.28 -3.50
C ALA A 447 18.38 13.83 -4.23
N PRO A 448 17.23 14.48 -4.01
CA PRO A 448 15.99 14.11 -4.70
C PRO A 448 16.03 14.50 -6.19
N ILE A 449 15.28 13.78 -7.02
CA ILE A 449 15.29 13.92 -8.49
C ILE A 449 13.93 14.28 -9.12
N LEU A 450 12.82 14.08 -8.39
CA LEU A 450 11.44 14.39 -8.80
C LEU A 450 10.72 15.28 -7.77
N CYS A 451 10.95 15.06 -6.47
CA CYS A 451 10.28 15.78 -5.37
C CYS A 451 10.95 17.11 -5.01
N ASP A 452 10.15 18.06 -4.54
CA ASP A 452 10.63 19.38 -4.10
C ASP A 452 11.55 19.22 -2.86
N PRO A 453 12.83 19.65 -2.93
CA PRO A 453 13.74 19.56 -1.80
C PRO A 453 13.26 20.30 -0.54
N GLU A 454 12.41 21.33 -0.65
CA GLU A 454 11.82 22.02 0.51
C GLU A 454 10.91 21.10 1.33
N TYR A 455 10.30 20.08 0.71
CA TYR A 455 9.29 19.22 1.34
C TYR A 455 9.73 17.77 1.54
N CYS A 456 10.54 17.20 0.63
CA CYS A 456 10.97 15.80 0.77
C CYS A 456 12.36 15.61 1.42
N THR A 457 13.01 16.67 1.92
CA THR A 457 14.34 16.60 2.56
C THR A 457 14.30 17.12 4.00
N VAL A 458 13.57 16.38 4.84
CA VAL A 458 13.25 16.70 6.25
C VAL A 458 14.05 15.82 7.23
N ASP A 459 14.29 16.32 8.45
CA ASP A 459 15.10 15.62 9.47
C ASP A 459 14.35 14.47 10.16
N GLU A 460 13.02 14.49 10.15
CA GLU A 460 12.14 13.45 10.68
C GLU A 460 11.06 13.13 9.62
N PRO A 461 10.48 11.91 9.59
CA PRO A 461 9.37 11.61 8.69
C PRO A 461 8.13 12.45 9.07
N PRO A 462 7.29 12.84 8.09
CA PRO A 462 6.09 13.62 8.36
C PRO A 462 5.12 12.84 9.23
N LYS A 463 4.34 13.59 10.00
CA LYS A 463 3.42 13.06 11.00
C LYS A 463 2.10 13.78 10.84
N CYS A 464 1.01 13.05 10.84
CA CYS A 464 -0.32 13.63 10.74
C CYS A 464 -1.21 13.19 11.90
N LEU A 465 -2.41 13.75 11.97
CA LEU A 465 -3.57 13.12 12.56
C LEU A 465 -4.53 12.78 11.42
N ASN A 466 -4.50 11.53 10.96
CA ASN A 466 -5.49 10.97 10.06
C ASN A 466 -6.68 10.44 10.88
N PHE A 467 -7.90 10.71 10.42
CA PHE A 467 -9.13 10.14 10.95
C PHE A 467 -9.73 9.05 10.04
N GLU A 468 -9.22 8.90 8.82
CA GLU A 468 -9.59 7.84 7.90
C GLU A 468 -9.06 6.50 8.42
N LEU A 469 -9.73 5.41 8.07
CA LEU A 469 -9.47 4.07 8.62
C LEU A 469 -9.05 3.10 7.52
N PRO A 470 -8.26 2.05 7.87
CA PRO A 470 -7.63 1.85 9.17
C PRO A 470 -6.34 2.66 9.34
N THR A 471 -5.98 2.95 10.59
CA THR A 471 -4.67 3.49 10.96
C THR A 471 -4.05 2.68 12.09
N PHE A 472 -2.72 2.55 12.08
CA PHE A 472 -2.00 1.55 12.89
C PHE A 472 -0.86 2.10 13.75
N GLY A 473 -0.33 3.27 13.39
CA GLY A 473 0.80 3.94 14.04
C GLY A 473 0.40 5.10 14.95
N VAL A 474 1.34 6.02 15.17
CA VAL A 474 1.19 7.13 16.13
C VAL A 474 0.91 8.44 15.40
N ALA A 475 -0.20 9.09 15.76
CA ALA A 475 -0.53 10.43 15.26
C ALA A 475 0.44 11.48 15.81
N GLY A 476 0.91 12.38 14.93
CA GLY A 476 1.80 13.49 15.30
C GLY A 476 1.10 14.66 15.95
N ALA A 477 -0.10 14.98 15.46
CA ALA A 477 -1.02 15.92 16.08
C ALA A 477 -2.09 15.16 16.88
N LYS A 478 -2.71 15.83 17.86
CA LYS A 478 -3.89 15.29 18.56
C LYS A 478 -4.94 16.38 18.78
N VAL A 479 -6.20 15.99 18.89
CA VAL A 479 -7.24 16.88 19.46
C VAL A 479 -6.92 17.09 20.95
N GLU A 480 -7.07 18.32 21.44
CA GLU A 480 -6.95 18.64 22.87
C GLU A 480 -8.26 18.45 23.63
N ASP A 481 -8.16 18.14 24.93
CA ASP A 481 -9.34 18.15 25.79
C ASP A 481 -9.77 19.61 26.06
N PRO A 482 -11.09 19.94 26.05
CA PRO A 482 -11.57 21.31 26.28
C PRO A 482 -11.23 21.88 27.68
N ASN A 483 -10.79 21.03 28.60
CA ASN A 483 -10.48 21.35 29.99
C ASN A 483 -8.96 21.30 30.31
N ASP A 484 -8.12 20.79 29.40
CA ASP A 484 -6.67 20.69 29.59
C ASP A 484 -6.05 22.07 29.87
N GLU A 485 -5.21 22.21 30.90
CA GLU A 485 -4.57 23.49 31.27
C GLU A 485 -3.65 24.04 30.16
N SER A 486 -3.24 23.20 29.20
CA SER A 486 -2.46 23.57 28.03
C SER A 486 -3.30 23.94 26.81
N ASN A 487 -4.62 23.71 26.82
CA ASN A 487 -5.50 24.10 25.71
C ASN A 487 -5.73 25.63 25.73
N PRO A 488 -5.24 26.40 24.75
CA PRO A 488 -5.34 27.86 24.78
C PRO A 488 -6.75 28.38 24.53
N TYR A 489 -7.70 27.52 24.18
CA TYR A 489 -9.14 27.81 24.07
C TYR A 489 -9.94 27.20 25.23
N LYS A 490 -9.29 26.82 26.34
CA LYS A 490 -9.96 26.24 27.52
C LYS A 490 -11.17 27.07 27.96
N GLY A 491 -12.31 26.38 28.14
CA GLY A 491 -13.58 27.01 28.47
C GLY A 491 -14.35 27.62 27.28
N SER A 492 -13.84 27.52 26.05
CA SER A 492 -14.67 27.66 24.85
C SER A 492 -15.57 26.45 24.67
N LEU A 493 -16.60 26.59 23.83
CA LEU A 493 -17.37 25.46 23.33
C LEU A 493 -16.50 24.65 22.35
N GLN A 494 -16.48 23.32 22.49
CA GLN A 494 -15.60 22.40 21.73
C GLN A 494 -16.28 21.02 21.56
N ASN A 495 -17.49 20.98 20.99
CA ASN A 495 -18.34 19.77 20.91
C ASN A 495 -18.18 18.97 19.60
N TRP A 496 -17.09 19.19 18.85
CA TRP A 496 -16.85 18.51 17.57
C TRP A 496 -16.78 16.99 17.74
N THR A 497 -17.31 16.24 16.77
CA THR A 497 -17.46 14.78 16.86
C THR A 497 -16.62 14.03 15.82
N VAL A 498 -16.06 12.88 16.18
CA VAL A 498 -15.42 11.98 15.20
C VAL A 498 -16.53 11.26 14.42
N TRP A 499 -16.44 11.36 13.09
CA TRP A 499 -17.34 10.73 12.13
C TRP A 499 -16.56 9.75 11.25
N HIS A 500 -17.21 8.65 10.86
CA HIS A 500 -16.77 7.75 9.81
C HIS A 500 -17.92 7.47 8.84
N ALA A 501 -17.60 7.21 7.58
CA ALA A 501 -18.55 6.74 6.58
C ALA A 501 -19.12 5.35 6.98
N PRO A 502 -20.39 5.04 6.70
CA PRO A 502 -20.93 3.71 6.95
C PRO A 502 -20.34 2.67 5.98
N ASN A 503 -19.40 1.86 6.46
CA ASN A 503 -18.90 0.66 5.79
C ASN A 503 -19.58 -0.60 6.37
N ASP A 504 -20.68 -1.03 5.76
CA ASP A 504 -21.33 -2.28 6.19
C ASP A 504 -20.55 -3.54 5.73
N LEU A 505 -21.04 -4.73 6.11
CA LEU A 505 -20.38 -6.01 5.80
C LEU A 505 -20.12 -6.25 4.30
N TRP A 506 -20.88 -5.58 3.42
CA TRP A 506 -20.82 -5.72 1.96
C TRP A 506 -20.38 -4.44 1.25
N TYR A 507 -19.87 -3.45 2.01
CA TYR A 507 -19.26 -2.26 1.44
C TYR A 507 -18.17 -2.66 0.45
N MET A 508 -18.35 -2.27 -0.82
CA MET A 508 -17.43 -2.57 -1.93
C MET A 508 -17.12 -4.06 -2.17
N VAL A 509 -18.02 -4.98 -1.77
CA VAL A 509 -17.93 -6.42 -2.07
C VAL A 509 -18.75 -6.77 -3.32
N ASP A 510 -18.19 -7.60 -4.21
CA ASP A 510 -18.87 -8.04 -5.44
C ASP A 510 -20.14 -8.88 -5.16
N GLY A 511 -21.16 -8.72 -6.01
CA GLY A 511 -22.46 -9.35 -5.85
C GLY A 511 -22.47 -10.89 -5.85
N ASP A 512 -21.55 -11.54 -6.56
CA ASP A 512 -21.42 -13.01 -6.56
C ASP A 512 -20.83 -13.50 -5.23
N ASP A 513 -19.85 -12.77 -4.68
CA ASP A 513 -19.27 -13.06 -3.37
C ASP A 513 -20.25 -12.76 -2.24
N VAL A 514 -21.01 -11.65 -2.30
CA VAL A 514 -22.14 -11.40 -1.37
C VAL A 514 -23.15 -12.54 -1.45
N ALA A 515 -23.50 -13.01 -2.66
CA ALA A 515 -24.48 -14.08 -2.85
C ALA A 515 -24.05 -15.40 -2.18
N PHE A 516 -22.75 -15.71 -2.22
CA PHE A 516 -22.14 -16.88 -1.58
C PHE A 516 -21.97 -16.71 -0.06
N PHE A 517 -21.37 -15.60 0.39
CA PHE A 517 -20.99 -15.43 1.80
C PHE A 517 -22.15 -15.01 2.72
N GLN A 518 -23.23 -14.40 2.23
CA GLN A 518 -24.33 -13.87 3.07
C GLN A 518 -24.91 -14.85 4.10
N ASN A 519 -24.93 -16.14 3.77
CA ASN A 519 -25.50 -17.22 4.58
C ASN A 519 -24.45 -18.03 5.37
N ARG A 520 -23.14 -17.73 5.23
CA ARG A 520 -22.07 -18.42 5.96
C ARG A 520 -21.86 -17.83 7.36
N GLU A 521 -21.37 -18.65 8.29
CA GLU A 521 -21.04 -18.22 9.66
C GLU A 521 -19.77 -17.35 9.72
N ASP A 522 -18.85 -17.48 8.76
CA ASP A 522 -17.55 -16.82 8.72
C ASP A 522 -17.52 -15.51 7.92
N LYS A 523 -18.67 -15.06 7.41
CA LYS A 523 -18.81 -13.97 6.43
C LYS A 523 -18.15 -12.63 6.77
N ASP A 524 -17.88 -12.34 8.05
CA ASP A 524 -17.06 -11.19 8.47
C ASP A 524 -15.63 -11.21 7.86
N ILE A 525 -15.17 -12.29 7.22
CA ILE A 525 -13.94 -12.31 6.41
C ILE A 525 -14.02 -11.47 5.12
N CYS A 526 -15.21 -11.07 4.67
CA CYS A 526 -15.38 -10.18 3.51
C CYS A 526 -15.46 -8.70 3.86
N ARG A 527 -15.55 -8.32 5.15
CA ARG A 527 -15.59 -6.91 5.54
C ARG A 527 -14.24 -6.26 5.22
N HIS A 528 -14.25 -5.28 4.31
CA HIS A 528 -13.15 -4.33 4.17
C HIS A 528 -13.09 -3.39 5.38
N LEU A 529 -11.89 -2.97 5.75
CA LEU A 529 -11.64 -2.13 6.94
C LEU A 529 -11.60 -0.64 6.61
N ASP A 530 -11.61 -0.28 5.33
CA ASP A 530 -11.49 1.11 4.89
C ASP A 530 -12.76 1.92 5.19
N ALA A 531 -12.58 3.18 5.58
CA ALA A 531 -13.67 4.10 5.83
C ALA A 531 -13.18 5.55 5.93
N CYS A 532 -13.69 6.38 5.01
CA CYS A 532 -13.55 7.83 5.10
C CYS A 532 -13.94 8.33 6.50
N GLY A 533 -13.01 8.95 7.22
CA GLY A 533 -13.23 9.49 8.55
C GLY A 533 -12.85 10.96 8.67
N GLY A 534 -13.29 11.60 9.75
CA GLY A 534 -12.98 12.99 10.02
C GLY A 534 -13.60 13.52 11.30
N VAL A 535 -12.97 14.54 11.89
CA VAL A 535 -13.61 15.32 12.95
C VAL A 535 -14.55 16.37 12.35
N SER A 536 -15.77 16.44 12.88
CA SER A 536 -16.95 16.99 12.21
C SER A 536 -17.71 17.97 13.08
N ALA A 537 -18.23 19.03 12.46
CA ALA A 537 -19.11 20.04 13.06
C ALA A 537 -20.09 20.60 12.02
N GLN A 538 -21.22 21.17 12.45
CA GLN A 538 -22.20 21.79 11.54
C GLN A 538 -22.74 23.14 12.04
N SER A 539 -22.74 23.39 13.34
CA SER A 539 -23.44 24.47 14.01
C SER A 539 -22.50 25.36 14.83
N VAL A 540 -22.94 26.56 15.19
CA VAL A 540 -22.23 27.40 16.17
C VAL A 540 -22.06 26.72 17.53
N ASP A 541 -22.98 25.82 17.88
CA ASP A 541 -22.97 25.05 19.14
C ASP A 541 -21.95 23.90 19.14
N ASP A 542 -21.32 23.59 18.00
CA ASP A 542 -20.12 22.74 17.96
C ASP A 542 -18.87 23.51 18.42
N GLY A 543 -18.82 24.83 18.22
CA GLY A 543 -17.73 25.68 18.67
C GLY A 543 -16.40 25.42 17.95
N THR A 544 -15.35 25.11 18.71
CA THR A 544 -13.94 25.05 18.23
C THR A 544 -13.35 23.65 18.39
N VAL A 545 -12.72 23.09 17.37
CA VAL A 545 -11.77 21.98 17.53
C VAL A 545 -10.37 22.55 17.67
N VAL A 546 -9.59 22.01 18.60
CA VAL A 546 -8.21 22.44 18.87
C VAL A 546 -7.29 21.26 18.68
N PHE A 547 -6.35 21.38 17.74
CA PHE A 547 -5.29 20.40 17.55
C PHE A 547 -4.00 20.91 18.19
N ARG A 548 -3.42 20.13 19.11
CA ARG A 548 -2.01 20.31 19.47
C ARG A 548 -1.16 19.66 18.40
N LEU A 549 -0.26 20.45 17.84
CA LEU A 549 0.69 20.02 16.83
C LEU A 549 1.97 19.47 17.52
N PRO A 550 2.77 18.64 16.83
CA PRO A 550 4.08 18.23 17.34
C PRO A 550 5.01 19.45 17.50
N LYS A 551 6.16 19.25 18.17
CA LYS A 551 7.19 20.29 18.22
C LYS A 551 7.91 20.33 16.88
N MET A 552 7.77 21.44 16.17
CA MET A 552 8.29 21.63 14.81
C MET A 552 9.24 22.83 14.77
N SER A 553 10.33 22.72 14.01
CA SER A 553 11.35 23.76 13.84
C SER A 553 11.27 24.46 12.48
N VAL A 554 10.84 23.72 11.45
CA VAL A 554 10.65 24.14 10.06
C VAL A 554 9.46 23.35 9.50
N GLY A 555 8.84 23.82 8.40
CA GLY A 555 7.92 23.01 7.60
C GLY A 555 6.47 23.51 7.52
N LEU A 556 5.53 22.58 7.33
CA LEU A 556 4.16 22.84 6.85
C LEU A 556 3.08 22.48 7.86
N VAL A 557 1.93 23.17 7.73
CA VAL A 557 0.65 22.73 8.32
C VAL A 557 -0.39 22.67 7.20
N ILE A 558 -0.96 21.49 6.97
CA ILE A 558 -1.95 21.22 5.92
C ILE A 558 -3.20 20.61 6.55
N LEU A 559 -4.36 21.06 6.10
CA LEU A 559 -5.66 20.42 6.38
C LEU A 559 -6.16 19.71 5.13
N CYS A 560 -6.67 18.50 5.27
CA CYS A 560 -7.48 17.84 4.23
C CYS A 560 -8.92 17.65 4.71
N GLY A 561 -9.87 17.77 3.79
CA GLY A 561 -11.31 17.67 4.08
C GLY A 561 -12.05 16.93 2.98
N MET A 562 -13.02 16.10 3.38
CA MET A 562 -13.82 15.27 2.46
C MET A 562 -15.16 15.93 2.17
N TYR A 563 -15.39 16.23 0.90
CA TYR A 563 -16.71 16.52 0.32
C TYR A 563 -16.73 16.10 -1.15
N GLU A 564 -17.74 15.32 -1.55
CA GLU A 564 -17.90 14.89 -2.94
C GLU A 564 -18.09 16.09 -3.89
N GLY A 565 -17.17 16.26 -4.84
CA GLY A 565 -17.25 17.29 -5.88
C GLY A 565 -16.94 18.72 -5.44
N ILE A 566 -16.27 18.93 -4.29
CA ILE A 566 -15.99 20.26 -3.73
C ILE A 566 -14.50 20.45 -3.48
N ALA A 567 -13.93 21.53 -4.01
CA ALA A 567 -12.52 21.85 -3.82
C ALA A 567 -12.22 22.39 -2.41
N ALA A 568 -11.03 22.12 -1.90
CA ALA A 568 -10.51 22.60 -0.61
C ALA A 568 -10.55 24.12 -0.49
N ASN A 569 -10.49 24.83 -1.61
CA ASN A 569 -10.74 26.26 -1.70
C ASN A 569 -12.10 26.63 -1.07
N ASP A 570 -13.17 25.91 -1.39
CA ASP A 570 -14.53 26.15 -0.88
C ASP A 570 -14.80 25.48 0.47
N ILE A 571 -13.96 24.52 0.87
CA ILE A 571 -13.99 23.89 2.20
C ILE A 571 -13.35 24.82 3.24
N PHE A 572 -12.17 25.35 2.96
CA PHE A 572 -11.35 26.10 3.91
C PHE A 572 -11.23 27.59 3.55
N ILE A 573 -10.69 27.94 2.37
CA ILE A 573 -10.23 29.30 2.01
C ILE A 573 -11.39 30.31 1.82
N ASN A 574 -12.43 29.94 1.08
CA ASN A 574 -13.63 30.75 0.82
C ASN A 574 -14.70 30.60 1.90
N ASN A 575 -14.58 29.59 2.78
CA ASN A 575 -15.60 29.25 3.76
C ASN A 575 -15.65 30.24 4.94
N THR A 576 -16.40 31.33 4.77
CA THR A 576 -16.62 32.36 5.79
C THR A 576 -17.45 31.88 6.99
N LYS A 577 -18.00 30.66 6.97
CA LYS A 577 -18.72 30.06 8.10
C LYS A 577 -17.78 29.49 9.19
N ILE A 578 -16.46 29.50 8.96
CA ILE A 578 -15.44 29.08 9.94
C ILE A 578 -14.35 30.14 10.17
N GLU A 579 -13.64 30.03 11.28
CA GLU A 579 -12.38 30.72 11.57
C GLU A 579 -11.26 29.67 11.70
N ILE A 580 -10.07 29.96 11.18
CA ILE A 580 -8.88 29.13 11.32
C ILE A 580 -7.81 30.01 11.99
N SER A 581 -7.28 29.54 13.12
CA SER A 581 -6.45 30.33 14.02
C SER A 581 -5.25 29.52 14.52
N TYR A 582 -4.05 30.07 14.42
CA TYR A 582 -2.81 29.44 14.90
C TYR A 582 -2.31 30.17 16.15
N ASN A 583 -2.08 29.42 17.24
CA ASN A 583 -1.74 29.98 18.56
C ASN A 583 -2.70 31.12 18.98
N THR A 584 -4.00 30.91 18.82
CA THR A 584 -5.09 31.89 19.05
C THR A 584 -5.15 33.10 18.11
N VAL A 585 -4.22 33.27 17.18
CA VAL A 585 -4.22 34.35 16.19
C VAL A 585 -4.95 33.89 14.92
N PRO A 586 -6.05 34.55 14.49
CA PRO A 586 -6.71 34.25 13.22
C PRO A 586 -5.77 34.38 12.03
N MET A 587 -5.78 33.38 11.16
CA MET A 587 -4.85 33.27 10.04
C MET A 587 -5.33 34.07 8.83
N ASN A 588 -4.39 34.67 8.09
CA ASN A 588 -4.69 35.33 6.83
C ASN A 588 -5.04 34.29 5.74
N ARG A 589 -6.28 34.32 5.26
CA ARG A 589 -6.75 33.42 4.18
C ARG A 589 -6.08 33.69 2.84
N GLU A 590 -5.53 34.89 2.62
CA GLU A 590 -4.79 35.25 1.40
C GLU A 590 -3.37 34.62 1.35
N GLU A 591 -2.86 34.12 2.48
CA GLU A 591 -1.58 33.42 2.57
C GLU A 591 -1.71 31.89 2.45
N MET A 592 -2.95 31.38 2.50
CA MET A 592 -3.28 29.97 2.30
C MET A 592 -3.29 29.61 0.81
N ASP A 593 -2.92 28.38 0.47
CA ASP A 593 -3.09 27.86 -0.89
C ASP A 593 -3.62 26.43 -0.90
N ILE A 594 -4.26 26.05 -2.01
CA ILE A 594 -4.63 24.67 -2.28
C ILE A 594 -3.33 23.87 -2.36
N TYR A 595 -3.10 22.99 -1.39
CA TYR A 595 -1.90 22.17 -1.41
C TYR A 595 -2.02 21.15 -2.57
N PRO A 596 -0.95 20.92 -3.35
CA PRO A 596 -1.08 20.49 -4.74
C PRO A 596 -1.96 19.26 -5.04
N TRP A 597 -2.64 19.38 -6.19
CA TRP A 597 -2.97 18.32 -7.15
C TRP A 597 -4.23 17.44 -6.99
N ALA A 598 -4.79 17.23 -5.80
CA ALA A 598 -6.10 16.57 -5.65
C ALA A 598 -7.22 17.56 -5.33
N GLY A 599 -6.86 18.77 -4.88
CA GLY A 599 -7.84 19.77 -4.46
C GLY A 599 -8.64 19.38 -3.21
N LYS A 600 -8.20 18.38 -2.43
CA LYS A 600 -8.80 17.98 -1.14
C LYS A 600 -8.15 18.67 0.06
N CYS A 601 -6.94 19.22 -0.11
CA CYS A 601 -6.12 19.77 0.96
C CYS A 601 -5.80 21.27 0.77
N THR A 602 -5.63 22.00 1.88
CA THR A 602 -5.21 23.40 1.94
C THR A 602 -4.02 23.53 2.86
N ARG A 603 -2.94 24.14 2.36
CA ARG A 603 -1.78 24.55 3.14
C ARG A 603 -2.10 25.85 3.86
N LEU A 604 -2.01 25.81 5.19
CA LEU A 604 -2.27 26.96 6.04
C LEU A 604 -1.03 27.84 6.20
N MET A 605 0.17 27.23 6.23
CA MET A 605 1.45 27.92 6.33
C MET A 605 2.52 27.24 5.49
N LYS A 606 3.43 28.04 4.92
CA LYS A 606 4.63 27.57 4.20
C LYS A 606 5.84 27.36 5.10
N ARG A 607 5.91 28.12 6.20
CA ARG A 607 6.97 28.08 7.21
C ARG A 607 6.38 28.53 8.55
N PHE A 608 6.95 28.06 9.66
CA PHE A 608 6.52 28.49 10.99
C PHE A 608 6.88 29.95 11.27
N PRO A 609 6.01 30.71 11.97
CA PRO A 609 6.29 32.09 12.32
C PRO A 609 7.38 32.15 13.40
N THR A 610 8.44 32.92 13.12
CA THR A 610 9.61 33.07 14.00
C THR A 610 9.57 34.33 14.87
N SER A 611 8.50 35.12 14.81
CA SER A 611 8.31 36.33 15.61
C SER A 611 6.84 36.76 15.72
N GLY A 612 6.54 37.64 16.68
CA GLY A 612 5.19 38.14 16.98
C GLY A 612 4.33 37.14 17.77
N GLY A 613 3.15 37.56 18.23
CA GLY A 613 2.29 36.74 19.10
C GLY A 613 1.90 35.37 18.52
N ILE A 614 1.83 35.25 17.19
CA ILE A 614 1.57 33.98 16.50
C ILE A 614 2.72 32.95 16.66
N SER A 615 3.94 33.40 16.99
CA SER A 615 5.08 32.55 17.35
C SER A 615 5.15 32.20 18.85
N GLU A 616 4.35 32.85 19.69
CA GLU A 616 4.34 32.60 21.13
C GLU A 616 3.67 31.26 21.43
N THR A 617 4.41 30.35 22.06
CA THR A 617 3.96 28.99 22.39
C THR A 617 4.16 28.75 23.90
N PRO A 618 3.25 29.25 24.78
CA PRO A 618 3.46 29.26 26.23
C PRO A 618 3.68 27.88 26.87
N THR A 619 3.20 26.83 26.21
CA THR A 619 3.31 25.42 26.64
C THR A 619 4.48 24.69 25.97
N GLY A 620 5.23 25.36 25.09
CA GLY A 620 6.23 24.76 24.21
C GLY A 620 5.64 23.92 23.07
N HIS A 621 4.34 24.07 22.77
CA HIS A 621 3.65 23.47 21.62
C HIS A 621 2.88 24.52 20.83
N ALA A 622 2.67 24.24 19.54
CA ALA A 622 1.79 25.01 18.68
C ALA A 622 0.37 24.41 18.65
N TYR A 623 -0.63 25.27 18.48
CA TYR A 623 -2.05 24.87 18.42
C TYR A 623 -2.73 25.42 17.18
N LEU A 624 -3.47 24.56 16.49
CA LEU A 624 -4.37 24.93 15.40
C LEU A 624 -5.82 24.85 15.92
N GLY A 625 -6.47 26.00 16.08
CA GLY A 625 -7.89 26.10 16.41
C GLY A 625 -8.73 26.35 15.16
N ILE A 626 -9.84 25.60 15.01
CA ILE A 626 -10.80 25.78 13.91
C ILE A 626 -12.20 25.86 14.50
N LYS A 627 -12.88 26.97 14.25
CA LYS A 627 -14.10 27.38 14.96
C LYS A 627 -15.24 27.63 13.99
N VAL A 628 -16.44 27.14 14.30
CA VAL A 628 -17.66 27.49 13.56
C VAL A 628 -18.13 28.89 13.97
N LEU A 629 -18.41 29.74 12.97
CA LEU A 629 -18.90 31.11 13.13
C LEU A 629 -20.41 31.25 12.83
N SER A 630 -20.95 30.34 12.01
CA SER A 630 -22.37 30.33 11.63
C SER A 630 -22.76 28.94 11.10
N ASP A 631 -24.01 28.53 11.31
CA ASP A 631 -24.50 27.21 10.92
C ASP A 631 -24.31 26.90 9.43
N MET A 632 -23.90 25.67 9.16
CA MET A 632 -23.55 25.14 7.83
C MET A 632 -24.65 24.20 7.33
N ASP A 633 -24.94 24.29 6.03
CA ASP A 633 -26.03 23.58 5.37
C ASP A 633 -25.76 22.06 5.23
N ARG A 634 -24.55 21.64 5.63
CA ARG A 634 -24.01 20.28 5.67
C ARG A 634 -22.86 20.22 6.70
N PRO A 635 -22.52 19.06 7.29
CA PRO A 635 -21.40 18.95 8.22
C PRO A 635 -20.05 19.22 7.55
N PHE A 636 -19.26 20.12 8.13
CA PHE A 636 -17.86 20.37 7.81
C PHE A 636 -16.97 19.33 8.49
N ARG A 637 -16.00 18.80 7.75
CA ARG A 637 -15.15 17.67 8.15
C ARG A 637 -13.70 17.94 7.83
N ILE A 638 -12.83 17.67 8.80
CA ILE A 638 -11.38 17.60 8.63
C ILE A 638 -11.01 16.12 8.72
N THR A 639 -10.47 15.55 7.65
CA THR A 639 -10.03 14.14 7.65
C THR A 639 -8.59 13.99 8.11
N GLN A 640 -7.74 14.98 7.81
CA GLN A 640 -6.31 14.94 8.11
C GLN A 640 -5.82 16.32 8.58
N VAL A 641 -4.97 16.31 9.61
CA VAL A 641 -4.10 17.44 9.99
C VAL A 641 -2.66 16.97 9.80
N ILE A 642 -2.01 17.39 8.72
CA ILE A 642 -0.66 16.95 8.36
C ILE A 642 0.36 17.99 8.82
N THR A 643 1.44 17.50 9.43
CA THR A 643 2.63 18.28 9.79
C THR A 643 3.89 17.64 9.22
N LEU A 644 4.67 18.47 8.52
CA LEU A 644 5.92 18.15 7.84
C LEU A 644 6.97 19.13 8.36
#